data_AF-A0A349HKY2-F1
#
_entry.id   AF-A0A349HKY2-F1
#
_cell.length_a   1.000
_cell.length_b   1.000
_cell.length_c   1.000
_cell.angle_alpha   90.00
_cell.angle_beta   90.00
_cell.angle_gamma   90.00
#
_symmetry.space_group_name_H-M   'P 1'
#
loop_
_entity.id
_entity.type
_entity.pdbx_description
1 polymer ?
#
loop_
_entity_poly.entity_id
_entity_poly.type
_entity_poly.pdbx_seq_one_letter_code
_entity_poly.pdbx_strand_id
1 'polypeptide(L)'
;MTNHWNDLQNSDCILIMGSNAAENHPISFKWAVKAQKRGAKIIHVDPRFTRTSARSDAYIPLRSGTDIAVLGGMINYIIKNKRYFHKYMVEYTNSSFIVGKDFDFKDGLFSGFDSKTNSYDKSKWAFELDDKGIPKQDKTLQDPNCVFQILKKHYSRYTPEKVSSISGVSVKDLELLYNTYTATGKKDKAGTIMYAMGWTQHTVGVQNIRAMAMIQLMLGNIGIAGGGVNALRGECNVQGSTDYALLYHILPGYLKTPLAGQDTLEQYNNTYTPKSNDPESANWWQHYPKYSASLIKAMYSEDTPEQGYQYLPRLDNHKASVYSWIPLIDRMYEGKFSGGLIWGMNPACSSSDSVKTRKAISKLDWMVNVNLFQCETSDFWKGPDMDPEKVKTETFFIPCASAIEKEGSVSNSGRWMQWRYKGPEVFGDVMTDGHYFHEIWEELKHLYEKEGGVYPEPITHLSFENMCEENEHGHMEFSARKTAKLCNGWFTRDVEVKGKKFKKGQQVPSFAYLQADGSTTSGNWLYCNSVSDTENKAMRHDASQTKEQANIGLFPNWTWCWPVNRRILYNRASVDEKGQPWAPKKAVIKWNGSKWVGDVPDGGWKPGTKHPFIMRKNGFGQLFGPGRADGPLPEYYEPLECPVKTHPFSKTLHNPTAVQVEGEEKAVCDPRYPFVGTTYRITEHWQTGSMTRWQDWLVEAE
;
A
#
# COMPACT_ATOMS: atom_id res chain seq x y z
N MET A 1 3.76 4.32 -3.89
CA MET A 1 5.00 5.10 -3.91
C MET A 1 4.78 6.40 -3.14
N THR A 2 5.81 6.90 -2.47
CA THR A 2 5.78 8.26 -1.92
C THR A 2 5.93 9.32 -3.01
N ASN A 3 6.62 8.97 -4.10
CA ASN A 3 6.83 9.82 -5.27
C ASN A 3 6.09 9.20 -6.48
N HIS A 4 6.54 9.47 -7.70
CA HIS A 4 5.96 8.95 -8.95
C HIS A 4 7.04 8.64 -10.00
N TRP A 5 6.64 8.00 -11.11
CA TRP A 5 7.56 7.46 -12.11
C TRP A 5 8.52 8.48 -12.69
N ASN A 6 8.00 9.63 -13.14
CA ASN A 6 8.83 10.68 -13.76
C ASN A 6 9.89 11.24 -12.80
N ASP A 7 9.63 11.23 -11.50
CA ASP A 7 10.53 11.79 -10.50
C ASP A 7 11.81 10.96 -10.31
N LEU A 8 11.83 9.68 -10.70
CA LEU A 8 13.03 8.83 -10.67
C LEU A 8 14.22 9.47 -11.41
N GLN A 9 13.95 10.26 -12.46
CA GLN A 9 14.98 10.94 -13.25
C GLN A 9 15.80 11.96 -12.44
N ASN A 10 15.28 12.39 -11.28
CA ASN A 10 15.89 13.39 -10.42
C ASN A 10 16.83 12.79 -9.37
N SER A 11 16.89 11.47 -9.26
CA SER A 11 17.75 10.80 -8.28
C SER A 11 19.23 10.94 -8.59
N ASP A 12 20.08 10.98 -7.57
CA ASP A 12 21.54 10.88 -7.68
C ASP A 12 22.02 9.44 -7.41
N CYS A 13 21.21 8.62 -6.74
CA CYS A 13 21.45 7.19 -6.58
C CYS A 13 20.13 6.41 -6.48
N ILE A 14 19.96 5.43 -7.35
CA ILE A 14 18.81 4.53 -7.37
C ILE A 14 19.28 3.18 -6.85
N LEU A 15 18.74 2.77 -5.71
CA LEU A 15 18.89 1.41 -5.21
C LEU A 15 17.67 0.60 -5.62
N ILE A 16 17.89 -0.43 -6.42
CA ILE A 16 16.87 -1.41 -6.80
C ILE A 16 17.16 -2.67 -5.99
N MET A 17 16.29 -2.98 -5.03
CA MET A 17 16.46 -4.14 -4.14
C MET A 17 15.07 -4.68 -3.81
N GLY A 18 14.87 -5.99 -3.99
CA GLY A 18 13.53 -6.59 -3.95
C GLY A 18 12.63 -6.19 -5.14
N SER A 19 13.24 -5.86 -6.29
CA SER A 19 12.54 -5.53 -7.54
C SER A 19 13.39 -5.84 -8.76
N ASN A 20 12.77 -6.36 -9.82
CA ASN A 20 13.36 -6.49 -11.14
C ASN A 20 12.70 -5.48 -12.11
N ALA A 21 12.96 -4.19 -11.89
CA ALA A 21 12.17 -3.11 -12.50
C ALA A 21 12.28 -3.01 -14.02
N ALA A 22 13.39 -3.43 -14.63
CA ALA A 22 13.52 -3.43 -16.09
C ALA A 22 12.61 -4.45 -16.78
N GLU A 23 12.18 -5.50 -16.07
CA GLU A 23 11.27 -6.54 -16.59
C GLU A 23 9.84 -6.30 -16.14
N ASN A 24 9.64 -6.01 -14.84
CA ASN A 24 8.31 -5.92 -14.26
C ASN A 24 7.68 -4.54 -14.39
N HIS A 25 8.49 -3.50 -14.67
CA HIS A 25 8.06 -2.12 -14.83
C HIS A 25 8.87 -1.42 -15.94
N PRO A 26 8.96 -2.00 -17.16
CA PRO A 26 9.97 -1.63 -18.16
C PRO A 26 9.95 -0.13 -18.51
N ILE A 27 8.75 0.46 -18.64
CA ILE A 27 8.62 1.90 -18.94
C ILE A 27 9.10 2.79 -17.80
N SER A 28 9.00 2.34 -16.54
CA SER A 28 9.56 3.09 -15.40
C SER A 28 11.08 3.21 -15.49
N PHE A 29 11.75 2.17 -16.04
CA PHE A 29 13.20 2.11 -16.17
C PHE A 29 13.75 3.20 -17.11
N LYS A 30 12.93 3.73 -18.03
CA LYS A 30 13.25 4.94 -18.82
C LYS A 30 13.72 6.10 -17.94
N TRP A 31 13.06 6.31 -16.79
CA TRP A 31 13.37 7.42 -15.90
C TRP A 31 14.62 7.13 -15.06
N ALA A 32 14.84 5.87 -14.67
CA ALA A 32 16.08 5.45 -14.03
C ALA A 32 17.29 5.66 -14.96
N VAL A 33 17.18 5.27 -16.24
CA VAL A 33 18.22 5.52 -17.26
C VAL A 33 18.45 7.02 -17.48
N LYS A 34 17.41 7.86 -17.43
CA LYS A 34 17.58 9.32 -17.48
C LYS A 34 18.38 9.86 -16.29
N ALA A 35 18.14 9.34 -15.07
CA ALA A 35 18.96 9.68 -13.92
C ALA A 35 20.42 9.25 -14.13
N GLN A 36 20.63 8.02 -14.61
CA GLN A 36 21.96 7.47 -14.87
C GLN A 36 22.75 8.30 -15.88
N LYS A 37 22.11 8.72 -16.99
CA LYS A 37 22.72 9.62 -17.99
C LYS A 37 23.10 11.00 -17.43
N ARG A 38 22.49 11.44 -16.34
CA ARG A 38 22.85 12.67 -15.60
C ARG A 38 23.94 12.44 -14.55
N GLY A 39 24.46 11.21 -14.43
CA GLY A 39 25.50 10.83 -13.49
C GLY A 39 24.99 10.14 -12.22
N ALA A 40 23.70 9.79 -12.14
CA ALA A 40 23.22 8.97 -11.02
C ALA A 40 23.80 7.56 -11.08
N LYS A 41 23.98 6.92 -9.93
CA LYS A 41 24.35 5.51 -9.85
C LYS A 41 23.12 4.62 -9.71
N ILE A 42 23.02 3.56 -10.50
CA ILE A 42 22.02 2.50 -10.33
C ILE A 42 22.71 1.28 -9.71
N ILE A 43 22.26 0.87 -8.53
CA ILE A 43 22.74 -0.33 -7.84
C ILE A 43 21.60 -1.33 -7.79
N HIS A 44 21.84 -2.55 -8.28
CA HIS A 44 20.87 -3.64 -8.21
C HIS A 44 21.36 -4.71 -7.24
N VAL A 45 20.54 -4.99 -6.23
CA VAL A 45 20.79 -5.99 -5.19
C VAL A 45 19.71 -7.07 -5.32
N ASP A 46 20.07 -8.22 -5.88
CA ASP A 46 19.13 -9.32 -6.18
C ASP A 46 19.90 -10.67 -6.13
N PRO A 47 19.27 -11.78 -5.72
CA PRO A 47 19.91 -13.10 -5.77
C PRO A 47 20.29 -13.55 -7.19
N ARG A 48 19.74 -12.91 -8.22
CA ARG A 48 19.93 -13.27 -9.63
C ARG A 48 20.49 -12.09 -10.41
N PHE A 49 21.30 -12.41 -11.41
CA PHE A 49 21.63 -11.43 -12.45
C PHE A 49 20.48 -11.33 -13.44
N THR A 50 19.79 -10.18 -13.50
CA THR A 50 18.58 -9.99 -14.34
C THR A 50 18.80 -8.97 -15.45
N ARG A 51 17.78 -8.70 -16.28
CA ARG A 51 17.82 -7.59 -17.25
C ARG A 51 18.00 -6.23 -16.57
N THR A 52 17.59 -6.09 -15.31
CA THR A 52 17.89 -4.92 -14.47
C THR A 52 19.38 -4.84 -14.12
N SER A 53 19.99 -5.96 -13.71
CA SER A 53 21.44 -6.02 -13.42
C SER A 53 22.26 -5.59 -14.62
N ALA A 54 21.88 -6.04 -15.83
CA ALA A 54 22.57 -5.73 -17.08
C ALA A 54 22.64 -4.24 -17.43
N ARG A 55 21.79 -3.40 -16.81
CA ARG A 55 21.76 -1.94 -17.02
C ARG A 55 22.18 -1.13 -15.80
N SER A 56 22.54 -1.81 -14.71
CA SER A 56 22.95 -1.17 -13.46
C SER A 56 24.46 -0.88 -13.46
N ASP A 57 24.89 0.16 -12.75
CA ASP A 57 26.31 0.46 -12.55
C ASP A 57 27.00 -0.58 -11.65
N ALA A 58 26.24 -1.19 -10.74
CA ALA A 58 26.69 -2.27 -9.88
C ALA A 58 25.59 -3.31 -9.69
N TYR A 59 25.99 -4.58 -9.75
CA TYR A 59 25.18 -5.72 -9.33
C TYR A 59 25.80 -6.33 -8.08
N ILE A 60 24.98 -6.57 -7.06
CA ILE A 60 25.41 -7.12 -5.79
C ILE A 60 24.53 -8.35 -5.48
N PRO A 61 25.08 -9.57 -5.58
CA PRO A 61 24.33 -10.78 -5.26
C PRO A 61 24.10 -10.87 -3.75
N LEU A 62 22.89 -11.22 -3.34
CA LEU A 62 22.58 -11.60 -1.95
C LEU A 62 21.77 -12.89 -1.91
N ARG A 63 21.86 -13.61 -0.79
CA ARG A 63 20.99 -14.75 -0.52
C ARG A 63 19.56 -14.28 -0.25
N SER A 64 18.58 -14.98 -0.81
CA SER A 64 17.15 -14.77 -0.53
C SER A 64 16.89 -14.71 0.97
N GLY A 65 16.10 -13.72 1.40
CA GLY A 65 15.70 -13.56 2.80
C GLY A 65 16.69 -12.81 3.69
N THR A 66 17.82 -12.33 3.15
CA THR A 66 18.88 -11.67 3.93
C THR A 66 18.87 -10.15 3.91
N ASP A 67 17.78 -9.57 3.39
CA ASP A 67 17.64 -8.14 3.16
C ASP A 67 17.79 -7.30 4.44
N ILE A 68 17.16 -7.71 5.56
CA ILE A 68 17.31 -7.00 6.84
C ILE A 68 18.77 -7.01 7.32
N ALA A 69 19.54 -8.06 7.08
CA ALA A 69 20.95 -8.07 7.44
C ALA A 69 21.71 -6.98 6.68
N VAL A 70 21.53 -6.91 5.36
CA VAL A 70 22.17 -5.92 4.49
C VAL A 70 21.71 -4.49 4.83
N LEU A 71 20.41 -4.27 5.02
CA LEU A 71 19.85 -2.96 5.37
C LEU A 71 20.22 -2.54 6.82
N GLY A 72 20.24 -3.48 7.76
CA GLY A 72 20.69 -3.25 9.13
C GLY A 72 22.17 -2.85 9.20
N GLY A 73 23.02 -3.48 8.37
CA GLY A 73 24.41 -3.06 8.19
C GLY A 73 24.52 -1.64 7.60
N MET A 74 23.63 -1.27 6.66
CA MET A 74 23.59 0.10 6.13
C MET A 74 23.20 1.11 7.21
N ILE A 75 22.21 0.79 8.05
CA ILE A 75 21.82 1.64 9.19
C ILE A 75 23.00 1.83 10.15
N ASN A 76 23.69 0.75 10.52
CA ASN A 76 24.90 0.81 11.33
C ASN A 76 25.97 1.70 10.68
N TYR A 77 26.21 1.52 9.38
CA TYR A 77 27.16 2.32 8.61
C TYR A 77 26.79 3.82 8.61
N ILE A 78 25.52 4.17 8.43
CA ILE A 78 25.02 5.55 8.47
C ILE A 78 25.34 6.19 9.83
N ILE A 79 25.08 5.48 10.93
CA ILE A 79 25.29 5.98 12.29
C ILE A 79 26.80 6.14 12.57
N LYS A 80 27.59 5.08 12.34
CA LYS A 80 29.03 5.05 12.65
C LYS A 80 29.80 6.13 11.88
N ASN A 81 29.43 6.37 10.62
CA ASN A 81 30.10 7.33 9.74
C ASN A 81 29.40 8.70 9.67
N LYS A 82 28.40 8.95 10.51
CA LYS A 82 27.63 10.21 10.56
C LYS A 82 27.12 10.66 9.18
N ARG A 83 26.63 9.69 8.37
CA ARG A 83 26.11 9.95 7.01
C ARG A 83 24.67 10.46 6.97
N TYR A 84 24.00 10.51 8.13
CA TYR A 84 22.62 10.99 8.24
C TYR A 84 22.51 12.50 8.06
N PHE A 85 21.39 12.98 7.50
CA PHE A 85 21.08 14.39 7.44
C PHE A 85 20.56 14.86 8.81
N HIS A 86 21.47 15.33 9.66
CA HIS A 86 21.20 15.63 11.08
C HIS A 86 19.98 16.53 11.31
N LYS A 87 19.88 17.69 10.64
CA LYS A 87 18.76 18.62 10.85
C LYS A 87 17.41 18.00 10.45
N TYR A 88 17.34 17.34 9.31
CA TYR A 88 16.14 16.62 8.89
C TYR A 88 15.76 15.53 9.90
N MET A 89 16.73 14.75 10.34
CA MET A 89 16.50 13.63 11.25
C MET A 89 15.96 14.11 12.61
N VAL A 90 16.54 15.16 13.18
CA VAL A 90 16.11 15.73 14.48
C VAL A 90 14.73 16.37 14.37
N GLU A 91 14.46 17.13 13.31
CA GLU A 91 13.23 17.93 13.22
C GLU A 91 12.03 17.15 12.64
N TYR A 92 12.24 16.18 11.75
CA TYR A 92 11.15 15.55 10.99
C TYR A 92 10.96 14.06 11.27
N THR A 93 11.83 13.46 12.10
CA THR A 93 11.68 12.07 12.53
C THR A 93 11.55 11.99 14.04
N ASN A 94 11.09 10.86 14.56
CA ASN A 94 11.02 10.64 16.00
C ASN A 94 12.37 10.27 16.64
N SER A 95 13.50 10.66 16.04
CA SER A 95 14.85 10.35 16.54
C SER A 95 15.11 10.88 17.95
N SER A 96 14.51 12.02 18.30
CA SER A 96 14.60 12.68 19.60
C SER A 96 13.67 12.10 20.66
N PHE A 97 12.69 11.27 20.29
CA PHE A 97 11.65 10.83 21.21
C PHE A 97 12.24 9.91 22.29
N ILE A 98 11.83 10.09 23.54
CA ILE A 98 12.27 9.24 24.65
C ILE A 98 11.39 8.00 24.74
N VAL A 99 11.98 6.81 24.62
CA VAL A 99 11.30 5.52 24.77
C VAL A 99 11.22 5.18 26.26
N GLY A 100 10.09 4.62 26.71
CA GLY A 100 9.90 4.25 28.10
C GLY A 100 10.85 3.14 28.57
N LYS A 101 11.18 3.16 29.86
CA LYS A 101 12.11 2.22 30.53
C LYS A 101 11.77 0.73 30.41
N ASP A 102 10.52 0.40 30.09
CA ASP A 102 10.03 -0.96 29.92
C ASP A 102 10.46 -1.58 28.58
N PHE A 103 10.99 -0.76 27.65
CA PHE A 103 11.54 -1.23 26.40
C PHE A 103 12.89 -1.90 26.62
N ASP A 104 13.03 -3.13 26.13
CA ASP A 104 14.32 -3.82 26.03
C ASP A 104 14.36 -4.71 24.78
N PHE A 105 15.56 -5.15 24.42
CA PHE A 105 15.79 -6.13 23.37
C PHE A 105 16.94 -7.05 23.79
N LYS A 106 16.64 -8.35 23.88
CA LYS A 106 17.60 -9.37 24.31
C LYS A 106 17.44 -10.63 23.48
N ASP A 107 18.57 -11.14 22.98
CA ASP A 107 18.68 -12.42 22.27
C ASP A 107 17.70 -12.63 21.10
N GLY A 108 17.21 -11.55 20.48
CA GLY A 108 16.28 -11.63 19.35
C GLY A 108 14.82 -11.52 19.75
N LEU A 109 14.52 -11.08 20.97
CA LEU A 109 13.16 -10.81 21.44
C LEU A 109 13.11 -9.41 22.05
N PHE A 110 12.06 -8.67 21.72
CA PHE A 110 11.76 -7.41 22.39
C PHE A 110 11.10 -7.67 23.76
N SER A 111 11.07 -6.67 24.63
CA SER A 111 10.29 -6.77 25.87
C SER A 111 8.80 -6.96 25.56
N GLY A 112 8.11 -7.73 26.40
CA GLY A 112 6.68 -8.04 26.26
C GLY A 112 6.34 -9.28 25.43
N PHE A 113 7.31 -10.11 25.02
CA PHE A 113 7.01 -11.35 24.28
C PHE A 113 6.30 -12.38 25.15
N ASP A 114 5.23 -12.98 24.63
CA ASP A 114 4.55 -14.14 25.19
C ASP A 114 4.68 -15.36 24.27
N SER A 115 5.44 -16.34 24.73
CA SER A 115 5.68 -17.61 24.03
C SER A 115 4.44 -18.50 23.85
N LYS A 116 3.38 -18.31 24.66
CA LYS A 116 2.15 -19.11 24.53
C LYS A 116 1.30 -18.64 23.36
N THR A 117 1.29 -17.34 23.12
CA THR A 117 0.50 -16.70 22.06
C THR A 117 1.32 -16.31 20.84
N ASN A 118 2.65 -16.42 20.92
CA ASN A 118 3.59 -15.95 19.88
C ASN A 118 3.32 -14.49 19.51
N SER A 119 3.11 -13.65 20.52
CA SER A 119 2.75 -12.25 20.36
C SER A 119 3.47 -11.35 21.37
N TYR A 120 3.37 -10.04 21.18
CA TYR A 120 3.99 -9.05 22.06
C TYR A 120 2.95 -8.15 22.72
N ASP A 121 3.12 -7.89 24.01
CA ASP A 121 2.55 -6.71 24.68
C ASP A 121 3.30 -5.45 24.23
N LYS A 122 2.72 -4.77 23.24
CA LYS A 122 3.30 -3.57 22.62
C LYS A 122 3.29 -2.35 23.55
N SER A 123 2.59 -2.40 24.69
CA SER A 123 2.62 -1.31 25.66
C SER A 123 4.04 -1.09 26.23
N LYS A 124 4.87 -2.14 26.23
CA LYS A 124 6.28 -2.10 26.61
C LYS A 124 7.15 -1.28 25.67
N TRP A 125 6.64 -0.87 24.51
CA TRP A 125 7.36 -0.07 23.52
C TRP A 125 6.86 1.38 23.46
N ALA A 126 6.08 1.81 24.46
CA ALA A 126 5.54 3.17 24.52
C ALA A 126 6.66 4.22 24.67
N PHE A 127 6.39 5.44 24.21
CA PHE A 127 7.22 6.60 24.51
C PHE A 127 6.89 7.14 25.89
N GLU A 128 7.87 7.75 26.56
CA GLU A 128 7.58 8.59 27.71
C GLU A 128 6.78 9.81 27.26
N LEU A 129 5.71 10.13 27.98
CA LEU A 129 4.87 11.29 27.72
C LEU A 129 5.16 12.39 28.74
N ASP A 130 5.03 13.64 28.32
CA ASP A 130 4.99 14.80 29.21
C ASP A 130 3.61 14.94 29.87
N ASP A 131 3.44 15.96 30.71
CA ASP A 131 2.19 16.23 31.45
C ASP A 131 0.99 16.52 30.53
N LYS A 132 1.23 16.78 29.24
CA LYS A 132 0.20 17.00 28.21
C LYS A 132 -0.07 15.75 27.37
N GLY A 133 0.57 14.63 27.66
CA GLY A 133 0.44 13.40 26.89
C GLY A 133 1.17 13.43 25.54
N ILE A 134 2.14 14.35 25.36
CA ILE A 134 2.98 14.46 24.17
C ILE A 134 4.29 13.69 24.43
N PRO A 135 4.81 12.91 23.47
CA PRO A 135 6.10 12.24 23.65
C PRO A 135 7.23 13.22 24.01
N LYS A 136 7.93 12.95 25.11
CA LYS A 136 9.13 13.71 25.51
C LYS A 136 10.20 13.60 24.43
N GLN A 137 11.01 14.64 24.29
CA GLN A 137 12.06 14.71 23.29
C GLN A 137 13.38 15.24 23.86
N ASP A 138 14.48 14.63 23.46
CA ASP A 138 15.82 15.19 23.57
C ASP A 138 16.38 15.47 22.16
N LYS A 139 16.37 16.74 21.76
CA LYS A 139 16.90 17.17 20.46
C LYS A 139 18.43 17.14 20.38
N THR A 140 19.14 16.97 21.50
CA THR A 140 20.61 16.78 21.50
C THR A 140 21.00 15.36 21.12
N LEU A 141 20.04 14.43 21.13
CA LEU A 141 20.21 12.99 20.87
C LEU A 141 21.20 12.32 21.84
N GLN A 142 21.38 12.85 23.04
CA GLN A 142 22.32 12.31 24.04
C GLN A 142 21.64 11.44 25.08
N ASP A 143 20.34 11.63 25.34
CA ASP A 143 19.58 10.79 26.25
C ASP A 143 19.69 9.31 25.83
N PRO A 144 20.10 8.40 26.74
CA PRO A 144 20.33 7.00 26.40
C PRO A 144 19.06 6.27 25.92
N ASN A 145 17.89 6.78 26.28
CA ASN A 145 16.58 6.26 25.91
C ASN A 145 15.95 7.02 24.74
N CYS A 146 16.62 8.05 24.19
CA CYS A 146 16.14 8.62 22.93
C CYS A 146 16.23 7.57 21.82
N VAL A 147 15.28 7.61 20.88
CA VAL A 147 15.20 6.69 19.75
C VAL A 147 16.54 6.55 19.05
N PHE A 148 17.27 7.65 18.79
CA PHE A 148 18.58 7.58 18.14
C PHE A 148 19.60 6.69 18.87
N GLN A 149 19.73 6.81 20.19
CA GLN A 149 20.66 5.96 20.97
C GLN A 149 20.21 4.49 20.99
N ILE A 150 18.90 4.24 21.04
CA ILE A 150 18.33 2.90 20.94
C ILE A 150 18.65 2.26 19.57
N LEU A 151 18.48 2.99 18.46
CA LEU A 151 18.88 2.51 17.13
C LEU A 151 20.37 2.19 17.09
N LYS A 152 21.21 3.09 17.61
CA LYS A 152 22.67 2.90 17.65
C LYS A 152 23.04 1.62 18.40
N LYS A 153 22.41 1.36 19.55
CA LYS A 153 22.61 0.12 20.31
C LYS A 153 22.14 -1.10 19.51
N HIS A 154 20.92 -1.06 18.97
CA HIS A 154 20.31 -2.18 18.24
C HIS A 154 21.14 -2.64 17.03
N TYR A 155 21.53 -1.69 16.18
CA TYR A 155 22.20 -1.97 14.91
C TYR A 155 23.72 -2.13 15.02
N SER A 156 24.33 -1.85 16.18
CA SER A 156 25.77 -2.06 16.42
C SER A 156 26.23 -3.50 16.11
N ARG A 157 25.32 -4.48 16.24
CA ARG A 157 25.53 -5.91 15.97
C ARG A 157 25.71 -6.23 14.48
N TYR A 158 25.29 -5.36 13.58
CA TYR A 158 25.30 -5.57 12.12
C TYR A 158 26.62 -5.06 11.53
N THR A 159 27.74 -5.72 11.86
CA THR A 159 29.05 -5.40 11.26
C THR A 159 29.15 -5.97 9.84
N PRO A 160 29.98 -5.39 8.95
CA PRO A 160 30.14 -5.90 7.59
C PRO A 160 30.46 -7.40 7.52
N GLU A 161 31.26 -7.92 8.44
CA GLU A 161 31.67 -9.33 8.49
C GLU A 161 30.48 -10.24 8.83
N LYS A 162 29.66 -9.85 9.82
CA LYS A 162 28.46 -10.61 10.20
C LYS A 162 27.36 -10.52 9.15
N VAL A 163 27.23 -9.37 8.48
CA VAL A 163 26.30 -9.23 7.35
C VAL A 163 26.76 -10.11 6.20
N SER A 164 28.04 -10.05 5.85
CA SER A 164 28.62 -10.86 4.77
C SER A 164 28.45 -12.36 5.00
N SER A 165 28.67 -12.83 6.24
CA SER A 165 28.60 -14.26 6.55
C SER A 165 27.20 -14.86 6.38
N ILE A 166 26.13 -14.08 6.58
CA ILE A 166 24.76 -14.57 6.42
C ILE A 166 24.17 -14.31 5.04
N SER A 167 24.51 -13.17 4.42
CA SER A 167 23.93 -12.73 3.15
C SER A 167 24.67 -13.25 1.93
N GLY A 168 25.93 -13.66 2.08
CA GLY A 168 26.81 -14.01 0.98
C GLY A 168 27.35 -12.80 0.20
N VAL A 169 26.94 -11.56 0.56
CA VAL A 169 27.47 -10.34 -0.05
C VAL A 169 28.90 -10.12 0.45
N SER A 170 29.87 -9.90 -0.43
CA SER A 170 31.24 -9.63 0.00
C SER A 170 31.34 -8.34 0.82
N VAL A 171 32.26 -8.26 1.79
CA VAL A 171 32.49 -7.02 2.56
C VAL A 171 32.79 -5.84 1.64
N LYS A 172 33.54 -6.06 0.55
CA LYS A 172 33.84 -5.05 -0.47
C LYS A 172 32.56 -4.51 -1.15
N ASP A 173 31.63 -5.39 -1.50
CA ASP A 173 30.37 -4.97 -2.14
C ASP A 173 29.43 -4.29 -1.14
N LEU A 174 29.43 -4.72 0.14
CA LEU A 174 28.75 -3.99 1.21
C LEU A 174 29.31 -2.58 1.35
N GLU A 175 30.63 -2.42 1.37
CA GLU A 175 31.27 -1.11 1.43
C GLU A 175 30.94 -0.26 0.21
N LEU A 176 30.94 -0.82 -1.01
CA LEU A 176 30.51 -0.12 -2.22
C LEU A 176 29.06 0.37 -2.08
N LEU A 177 28.13 -0.54 -1.76
CA LEU A 177 26.72 -0.22 -1.57
C LEU A 177 26.51 0.88 -0.54
N TYR A 178 27.11 0.72 0.65
CA TYR A 178 26.93 1.65 1.75
C TYR A 178 27.56 3.01 1.46
N ASN A 179 28.78 3.05 0.93
CA ASN A 179 29.44 4.31 0.56
C ASN A 179 28.62 5.07 -0.50
N THR A 180 28.23 4.38 -1.58
CA THR A 180 27.56 5.01 -2.71
C THR A 180 26.16 5.50 -2.34
N TYR A 181 25.34 4.65 -1.69
CA TYR A 181 23.96 5.02 -1.39
C TYR A 181 23.87 6.09 -0.30
N THR A 182 24.66 5.95 0.78
CA THR A 182 24.58 6.88 1.92
C THR A 182 25.19 8.26 1.62
N ALA A 183 25.93 8.41 0.51
CA ALA A 183 26.35 9.73 0.01
C ALA A 183 25.16 10.66 -0.31
N THR A 184 23.95 10.09 -0.47
CA THR A 184 22.71 10.85 -0.68
C THR A 184 22.20 11.55 0.57
N GLY A 185 22.76 11.29 1.76
CA GLY A 185 22.44 12.02 2.99
C GLY A 185 22.84 13.50 3.01
N LYS A 186 23.44 14.00 1.92
CA LYS A 186 23.75 15.42 1.74
C LYS A 186 22.52 16.17 1.24
N LYS A 187 22.31 17.40 1.73
CA LYS A 187 21.15 18.26 1.43
C LYS A 187 20.81 18.44 -0.06
N ASP A 188 21.80 18.37 -0.95
CA ASP A 188 21.69 18.61 -2.39
C ASP A 188 21.71 17.33 -3.23
N LYS A 189 21.73 16.17 -2.56
CA LYS A 189 21.66 14.84 -3.17
C LYS A 189 20.35 14.16 -2.82
N ALA A 190 19.90 13.28 -3.69
CA ALA A 190 18.68 12.51 -3.50
C ALA A 190 18.93 11.03 -3.80
N GLY A 191 18.56 10.16 -2.88
CA GLY A 191 18.58 8.71 -3.06
C GLY A 191 17.16 8.17 -3.09
N THR A 192 16.84 7.29 -4.03
CA THR A 192 15.56 6.59 -4.06
C THR A 192 15.76 5.09 -3.92
N ILE A 193 14.81 4.41 -3.28
CA ILE A 193 14.78 2.94 -3.23
C ILE A 193 13.55 2.47 -4.00
N MET A 194 13.79 1.60 -4.97
CA MET A 194 12.78 0.94 -5.79
C MET A 194 12.67 -0.52 -5.33
N TYR A 195 11.51 -0.89 -4.82
CA TYR A 195 11.20 -2.27 -4.43
C TYR A 195 9.78 -2.64 -4.87
N ALA A 196 9.51 -3.94 -5.01
CA ALA A 196 8.20 -4.47 -5.35
C ALA A 196 7.92 -5.71 -4.48
N MET A 197 7.61 -6.84 -5.12
CA MET A 197 7.21 -8.07 -4.44
C MET A 197 8.36 -8.77 -3.69
N GLY A 198 9.61 -8.62 -4.17
CA GLY A 198 10.77 -9.35 -3.63
C GLY A 198 11.04 -9.10 -2.15
N TRP A 199 10.51 -8.02 -1.58
CA TRP A 199 10.61 -7.71 -0.14
C TRP A 199 9.33 -7.96 0.66
N THR A 200 8.21 -8.24 0.01
CA THR A 200 6.90 -8.28 0.68
C THR A 200 6.40 -9.68 0.99
N GLN A 201 6.90 -10.70 0.29
CA GLN A 201 6.46 -12.10 0.46
C GLN A 201 7.40 -12.88 1.38
N HIS A 202 7.65 -12.31 2.56
CA HIS A 202 8.45 -12.94 3.62
C HIS A 202 7.70 -12.83 4.93
N THR A 203 7.98 -13.73 5.88
CA THR A 203 7.46 -13.62 7.26
C THR A 203 7.89 -12.31 7.94
N VAL A 204 8.98 -11.69 7.48
CA VAL A 204 9.51 -10.39 7.94
C VAL A 204 9.38 -9.28 6.89
N GLY A 205 8.53 -9.44 5.87
CA GLY A 205 8.47 -8.51 4.73
C GLY A 205 8.13 -7.05 5.12
N VAL A 206 7.29 -6.87 6.14
CA VAL A 206 7.01 -5.53 6.71
C VAL A 206 8.28 -4.91 7.30
N GLN A 207 9.16 -5.71 7.91
CA GLN A 207 10.40 -5.24 8.53
C GLN A 207 11.49 -4.92 7.49
N ASN A 208 11.54 -5.65 6.36
CA ASN A 208 12.37 -5.26 5.20
C ASN A 208 12.06 -3.82 4.77
N ILE A 209 10.78 -3.54 4.55
CA ILE A 209 10.29 -2.21 4.10
C ILE A 209 10.54 -1.15 5.17
N ARG A 210 10.38 -1.51 6.46
CA ARG A 210 10.67 -0.61 7.57
C ARG A 210 12.13 -0.18 7.60
N ALA A 211 13.08 -1.11 7.42
CA ALA A 211 14.51 -0.81 7.40
C ALA A 211 14.86 0.17 6.25
N MET A 212 14.33 -0.08 5.05
CA MET A 212 14.45 0.84 3.92
C MET A 212 13.87 2.23 4.24
N ALA A 213 12.67 2.30 4.82
CA ALA A 213 12.07 3.58 5.19
C ALA A 213 12.89 4.33 6.25
N MET A 214 13.49 3.62 7.20
CA MET A 214 14.40 4.19 8.20
C MET A 214 15.65 4.79 7.56
N ILE A 215 16.29 4.06 6.64
CA ILE A 215 17.43 4.56 5.85
C ILE A 215 17.05 5.87 5.14
N GLN A 216 15.91 5.89 4.44
CA GLN A 216 15.47 7.09 3.72
C GLN A 216 15.16 8.27 4.63
N LEU A 217 14.61 8.04 5.82
CA LEU A 217 14.38 9.08 6.82
C LEU A 217 15.71 9.62 7.39
N MET A 218 16.67 8.74 7.70
CA MET A 218 17.98 9.14 8.22
C MET A 218 18.77 9.95 7.19
N LEU A 219 18.65 9.62 5.90
CA LEU A 219 19.31 10.34 4.81
C LEU A 219 18.55 11.59 4.36
N GLY A 220 17.35 11.86 4.90
CA GLY A 220 16.53 13.01 4.49
C GLY A 220 15.95 12.90 3.08
N ASN A 221 15.80 11.68 2.58
CA ASN A 221 15.34 11.41 1.22
C ASN A 221 13.80 11.37 1.09
N ILE A 222 13.02 11.43 2.17
CA ILE A 222 11.55 11.42 2.08
C ILE A 222 11.00 12.83 1.85
N GLY A 223 10.13 12.98 0.84
CA GLY A 223 9.47 14.23 0.48
C GLY A 223 10.21 15.08 -0.55
N ILE A 224 11.44 14.71 -0.93
CA ILE A 224 12.23 15.42 -1.94
C ILE A 224 12.08 14.79 -3.34
N ALA A 225 12.37 15.57 -4.38
CA ALA A 225 12.45 15.08 -5.76
C ALA A 225 13.68 14.20 -5.98
N GLY A 226 13.50 13.06 -6.65
CA GLY A 226 14.53 12.04 -6.86
C GLY A 226 14.78 11.15 -5.65
N GLY A 227 14.01 11.35 -4.58
CA GLY A 227 14.12 10.63 -3.33
C GLY A 227 13.04 9.56 -3.16
N GLY A 228 12.59 9.41 -1.93
CA GLY A 228 11.39 8.69 -1.58
C GLY A 228 11.55 7.18 -1.52
N VAL A 229 10.45 6.55 -1.15
CA VAL A 229 10.26 5.11 -1.18
C VAL A 229 9.33 4.79 -2.34
N ASN A 230 9.91 4.30 -3.42
CA ASN A 230 9.18 3.90 -4.61
C ASN A 230 8.82 2.41 -4.51
N ALA A 231 7.79 2.14 -3.70
CA ALA A 231 7.08 0.87 -3.66
C ALA A 231 6.30 0.67 -4.98
N LEU A 232 6.86 -0.08 -5.90
CA LEU A 232 6.32 -0.31 -7.24
C LEU A 232 5.15 -1.27 -7.17
N ARG A 233 3.96 -0.80 -7.53
CA ARG A 233 2.74 -1.62 -7.53
C ARG A 233 2.73 -2.52 -8.76
N GLY A 234 2.17 -3.72 -8.61
CA GLY A 234 2.10 -4.74 -9.66
C GLY A 234 1.03 -4.40 -10.70
N GLU A 235 -0.20 -4.83 -10.44
CA GLU A 235 -1.34 -4.62 -11.34
C GLU A 235 -1.63 -3.16 -11.67
N CYS A 236 -2.22 -2.95 -12.85
CA CYS A 236 -2.53 -1.62 -13.38
C CYS A 236 -3.37 -0.77 -12.41
N ASN A 237 -4.22 -1.42 -11.62
CA ASN A 237 -5.11 -0.79 -10.65
C ASN A 237 -5.05 -1.44 -9.25
N VAL A 238 -3.95 -2.10 -8.85
CA VAL A 238 -3.85 -2.61 -7.45
C VAL A 238 -3.88 -1.47 -6.45
N GLN A 239 -3.37 -0.28 -6.82
CA GLN A 239 -3.52 0.90 -5.99
C GLN A 239 -5.00 1.26 -5.81
N GLY A 240 -5.77 1.38 -6.90
CA GLY A 240 -7.19 1.72 -6.84
C GLY A 240 -8.02 0.67 -6.11
N SER A 241 -7.88 -0.63 -6.44
CA SER A 241 -8.58 -1.71 -5.72
C SER A 241 -8.25 -1.77 -4.22
N THR A 242 -7.03 -1.40 -3.83
CA THR A 242 -6.67 -1.23 -2.41
C THR A 242 -7.33 0.03 -1.83
N ASP A 243 -7.37 1.14 -2.59
CA ASP A 243 -8.03 2.39 -2.17
C ASP A 243 -9.53 2.20 -1.95
N TYR A 244 -10.18 1.34 -2.75
CA TYR A 244 -11.57 0.89 -2.62
C TYR A 244 -11.72 -0.38 -1.78
N ALA A 245 -10.65 -0.81 -1.11
CA ALA A 245 -10.67 -1.80 -0.05
C ALA A 245 -11.25 -3.17 -0.42
N LEU A 246 -10.82 -3.74 -1.55
CA LEU A 246 -11.03 -5.18 -1.85
C LEU A 246 -10.11 -6.07 -0.97
N LEU A 247 -10.15 -5.84 0.35
CA LEU A 247 -9.39 -6.52 1.39
C LEU A 247 -10.21 -6.57 2.68
N TYR A 248 -10.24 -7.72 3.36
CA TYR A 248 -11.14 -7.99 4.49
C TYR A 248 -11.12 -6.96 5.65
N HIS A 249 -9.97 -6.33 5.93
CA HIS A 249 -9.74 -5.52 7.14
C HIS A 249 -9.95 -4.01 6.97
N ILE A 250 -10.37 -3.58 5.77
CA ILE A 250 -10.59 -2.18 5.45
C ILE A 250 -11.87 -1.98 4.61
N LEU A 251 -12.37 -0.75 4.63
CA LEU A 251 -13.41 -0.16 3.78
C LEU A 251 -12.80 0.97 2.92
N PRO A 252 -13.48 1.43 1.85
CA PRO A 252 -12.95 2.48 0.96
C PRO A 252 -12.36 3.69 1.69
N GLY A 253 -11.22 4.16 1.21
CA GLY A 253 -10.46 5.23 1.85
C GLY A 253 -9.68 4.77 3.08
N TYR A 254 -9.36 3.49 3.19
CA TYR A 254 -8.57 2.90 4.29
C TYR A 254 -9.23 3.05 5.68
N LEU A 255 -10.56 3.17 5.72
CA LEU A 255 -11.30 3.01 6.96
C LEU A 255 -11.22 1.53 7.38
N LYS A 256 -11.29 1.22 8.67
CA LYS A 256 -11.25 -0.15 9.18
C LYS A 256 -12.61 -0.84 9.01
N THR A 257 -12.60 -2.13 8.70
CA THR A 257 -13.83 -2.93 8.82
C THR A 257 -14.29 -2.91 10.28
N PRO A 258 -15.57 -2.63 10.58
CA PRO A 258 -16.11 -2.69 11.93
C PRO A 258 -15.86 -4.03 12.61
N LEU A 259 -15.75 -4.02 13.93
CA LEU A 259 -15.62 -5.22 14.74
C LEU A 259 -16.89 -5.50 15.55
N ALA A 260 -17.14 -6.77 15.86
CA ALA A 260 -18.15 -7.15 16.84
C ALA A 260 -17.94 -6.40 18.17
N GLY A 261 -19.01 -5.93 18.80
CA GLY A 261 -18.96 -5.04 19.97
C GLY A 261 -18.77 -3.55 19.65
N GLN A 262 -18.65 -3.18 18.37
CA GLN A 262 -18.79 -1.80 17.90
C GLN A 262 -20.22 -1.61 17.36
N ASP A 263 -21.18 -1.60 18.27
CA ASP A 263 -22.61 -1.63 17.94
C ASP A 263 -23.11 -0.29 17.41
N THR A 264 -22.43 0.81 17.76
CA THR A 264 -22.76 2.16 17.25
C THR A 264 -21.65 2.78 16.39
N LEU A 265 -22.06 3.67 15.47
CA LEU A 265 -21.13 4.44 14.64
C LEU A 265 -20.18 5.30 15.49
N GLU A 266 -20.65 5.78 16.65
CA GLU A 266 -19.83 6.52 17.60
C GLU A 266 -18.71 5.66 18.18
N GLN A 267 -19.01 4.45 18.66
CA GLN A 267 -18.00 3.53 19.20
C GLN A 267 -16.93 3.19 18.15
N TYR A 268 -17.37 2.91 16.92
CA TYR A 268 -16.49 2.67 15.78
C TYR A 268 -15.56 3.86 15.51
N ASN A 269 -16.13 5.06 15.42
CA ASN A 269 -15.39 6.29 15.20
C ASN A 269 -14.40 6.59 16.33
N ASN A 270 -14.82 6.44 17.59
CA ASN A 270 -13.97 6.66 18.76
C ASN A 270 -12.78 5.67 18.80
N THR A 271 -12.99 4.43 18.38
CA THR A 271 -11.94 3.40 18.35
C THR A 271 -10.84 3.71 17.33
N TYR A 272 -11.22 4.14 16.13
CA TYR A 272 -10.27 4.31 15.03
C TYR A 272 -9.77 5.73 14.81
N THR A 273 -10.29 6.71 15.56
CA THR A 273 -9.81 8.10 15.52
C THR A 273 -8.61 8.29 16.47
N PRO A 274 -7.37 8.39 15.97
CA PRO A 274 -6.23 8.72 16.82
C PRO A 274 -6.39 10.14 17.40
N LYS A 275 -6.00 10.31 18.66
CA LYS A 275 -6.01 11.60 19.36
C LYS A 275 -4.59 12.10 19.60
N SER A 276 -4.32 13.38 19.38
CA SER A 276 -3.03 14.01 19.63
C SER A 276 -3.24 15.33 20.36
N ASN A 277 -2.48 15.55 21.44
CA ASN A 277 -2.48 16.81 22.18
C ASN A 277 -1.39 17.77 21.68
N ASP A 278 -0.53 17.32 20.77
CA ASP A 278 0.49 18.17 20.13
C ASP A 278 -0.17 19.16 19.15
N PRO A 279 -0.09 20.48 19.41
CA PRO A 279 -0.70 21.50 18.55
C PRO A 279 -0.02 21.62 17.18
N GLU A 280 1.21 21.13 17.02
CA GLU A 280 1.93 21.10 15.74
C GLU A 280 1.65 19.83 14.94
N SER A 281 1.13 18.78 15.58
CA SER A 281 0.65 17.60 14.86
C SER A 281 -0.67 17.87 14.15
N ALA A 282 -0.69 17.66 12.83
CA ALA A 282 -1.93 17.76 12.07
C ALA A 282 -2.89 16.61 12.37
N ASN A 283 -2.37 15.41 12.69
CA ASN A 283 -3.13 14.20 13.01
C ASN A 283 -4.40 14.06 12.14
N TRP A 284 -4.25 14.06 10.81
CA TRP A 284 -5.36 14.27 9.88
C TRP A 284 -6.48 13.21 10.00
N TRP A 285 -6.13 12.01 10.47
CA TRP A 285 -7.09 10.96 10.83
C TRP A 285 -8.07 11.37 11.94
N GLN A 286 -7.89 12.51 12.61
CA GLN A 286 -8.93 13.10 13.48
C GLN A 286 -10.27 13.35 12.75
N HIS A 287 -10.26 13.38 11.41
CA HIS A 287 -11.44 13.54 10.58
C HIS A 287 -12.12 12.22 10.18
N TYR A 288 -11.69 11.08 10.73
CA TYR A 288 -12.28 9.76 10.48
C TYR A 288 -13.82 9.74 10.52
N PRO A 289 -14.52 10.39 11.48
CA PRO A 289 -15.99 10.38 11.53
C PRO A 289 -16.66 10.99 10.30
N LYS A 290 -16.01 11.95 9.65
CA LYS A 290 -16.53 12.59 8.43
C LYS A 290 -16.45 11.62 7.25
N TYR A 291 -15.42 10.78 7.23
CA TYR A 291 -15.17 9.84 6.15
C TYR A 291 -16.07 8.62 6.26
N SER A 292 -16.23 8.06 7.46
CA SER A 292 -17.14 6.95 7.70
C SER A 292 -18.59 7.31 7.41
N ALA A 293 -19.07 8.45 7.92
CA ALA A 293 -20.44 8.90 7.66
C ALA A 293 -20.69 9.16 6.16
N SER A 294 -19.75 9.81 5.47
CA SER A 294 -19.88 10.09 4.04
C SER A 294 -19.84 8.83 3.17
N LEU A 295 -19.05 7.82 3.57
CA LEU A 295 -19.04 6.51 2.90
C LEU A 295 -20.36 5.77 3.10
N ILE A 296 -20.89 5.76 4.32
CA ILE A 296 -22.19 5.13 4.61
C ILE A 296 -23.29 5.83 3.82
N LYS A 297 -23.27 7.17 3.73
CA LYS A 297 -24.19 7.93 2.87
C LYS A 297 -24.00 7.67 1.37
N ALA A 298 -22.86 7.15 0.94
CA ALA A 298 -22.63 6.73 -0.44
C ALA A 298 -23.22 5.35 -0.74
N MET A 299 -23.23 4.47 0.26
CA MET A 299 -23.83 3.13 0.17
C MET A 299 -25.35 3.19 0.36
N TYR A 300 -25.84 4.00 1.30
CA TYR A 300 -27.24 4.09 1.73
C TYR A 300 -27.70 5.55 1.74
N SER A 301 -28.17 6.03 0.58
CA SER A 301 -28.46 7.46 0.32
C SER A 301 -29.70 7.99 1.02
N GLU A 302 -30.62 7.10 1.41
CA GLU A 302 -31.86 7.48 2.10
C GLU A 302 -31.76 7.33 3.63
N ASP A 303 -30.91 6.41 4.13
CA ASP A 303 -30.73 6.17 5.57
C ASP A 303 -29.83 7.20 6.26
N THR A 304 -29.99 7.43 7.57
CA THR A 304 -28.97 8.17 8.33
C THR A 304 -27.65 7.40 8.39
N PRO A 305 -26.49 8.07 8.65
CA PRO A 305 -25.23 7.37 8.88
C PRO A 305 -25.33 6.29 9.97
N GLU A 306 -26.11 6.53 11.02
CA GLU A 306 -26.29 5.59 12.13
C GLU A 306 -27.10 4.36 11.70
N GLN A 307 -28.13 4.52 10.87
CA GLN A 307 -28.92 3.42 10.31
C GLN A 307 -28.07 2.61 9.33
N GLY A 308 -27.43 3.26 8.35
CA GLY A 308 -26.59 2.59 7.36
C GLY A 308 -25.36 1.90 7.98
N TYR A 309 -24.87 2.37 9.13
CA TYR A 309 -23.81 1.67 9.87
C TYR A 309 -24.24 0.29 10.34
N GLN A 310 -25.53 0.10 10.69
CA GLN A 310 -26.03 -1.19 11.16
C GLN A 310 -25.99 -2.28 10.08
N TYR A 311 -26.08 -1.88 8.82
CA TYR A 311 -26.04 -2.77 7.66
C TYR A 311 -24.64 -3.33 7.36
N LEU A 312 -23.58 -2.69 7.89
CA LEU A 312 -22.21 -3.10 7.60
C LEU A 312 -21.85 -4.42 8.32
N PRO A 313 -21.22 -5.38 7.62
CA PRO A 313 -20.74 -6.59 8.27
C PRO A 313 -19.61 -6.26 9.25
N ARG A 314 -19.56 -7.01 10.35
CA ARG A 314 -18.58 -6.84 11.42
C ARG A 314 -17.70 -8.10 11.50
N LEU A 315 -16.38 -7.92 11.65
CA LEU A 315 -15.46 -9.03 11.92
C LEU A 315 -15.33 -9.26 13.42
N ASP A 316 -14.93 -10.47 13.83
CA ASP A 316 -14.61 -10.71 15.24
C ASP A 316 -13.29 -10.04 15.65
N ASN A 317 -12.35 -9.96 14.70
CA ASN A 317 -11.06 -9.31 14.86
C ASN A 317 -10.40 -9.05 13.48
N HIS A 318 -9.30 -8.29 13.45
CA HIS A 318 -8.53 -8.06 12.23
C HIS A 318 -7.34 -9.03 12.04
N LYS A 319 -7.36 -10.22 12.65
CA LYS A 319 -6.22 -11.14 12.56
C LYS A 319 -6.12 -11.72 11.14
N ALA A 320 -4.96 -11.54 10.53
CA ALA A 320 -4.64 -12.13 9.24
C ALA A 320 -4.72 -13.66 9.27
N SER A 321 -4.42 -14.29 10.40
CA SER A 321 -4.51 -15.75 10.60
C SER A 321 -5.93 -16.31 10.48
N VAL A 322 -6.95 -15.46 10.38
CA VAL A 322 -8.36 -15.88 10.28
C VAL A 322 -8.94 -15.56 8.91
N TYR A 323 -8.73 -14.33 8.42
CA TYR A 323 -9.45 -13.80 7.26
C TYR A 323 -8.56 -13.48 6.04
N SER A 324 -7.24 -13.61 6.15
CA SER A 324 -6.37 -13.35 5.00
C SER A 324 -6.40 -14.49 3.98
N TRP A 325 -5.77 -14.27 2.82
CA TRP A 325 -5.83 -15.17 1.68
C TRP A 325 -5.48 -16.64 1.99
N ILE A 326 -4.39 -16.89 2.74
CA ILE A 326 -3.97 -18.27 3.03
C ILE A 326 -5.02 -18.98 3.92
N PRO A 327 -5.41 -18.42 5.10
CA PRO A 327 -6.52 -18.99 5.89
C PRO A 327 -7.86 -19.11 5.15
N LEU A 328 -8.14 -18.23 4.18
CA LEU A 328 -9.34 -18.35 3.33
C LEU A 328 -9.33 -19.65 2.51
N ILE A 329 -8.22 -19.97 1.84
CA ILE A 329 -8.06 -21.21 1.07
C ILE A 329 -8.17 -22.42 2.00
N ASP A 330 -7.59 -22.36 3.20
CA ASP A 330 -7.63 -23.46 4.15
C ASP A 330 -9.04 -23.76 4.64
N ARG A 331 -9.79 -22.73 5.00
CA ARG A 331 -11.21 -22.87 5.37
C ARG A 331 -12.06 -23.39 4.21
N MET A 332 -11.75 -22.98 2.97
CA MET A 332 -12.38 -23.54 1.77
C MET A 332 -12.04 -25.02 1.61
N TYR A 333 -10.78 -25.40 1.84
CA TYR A 333 -10.34 -26.79 1.86
C TYR A 333 -11.02 -27.61 2.97
N GLU A 334 -11.38 -27.00 4.10
CA GLU A 334 -12.16 -27.64 5.17
C GLU A 334 -13.67 -27.73 4.86
N GLY A 335 -14.13 -27.20 3.73
CA GLY A 335 -15.55 -27.17 3.36
C GLY A 335 -16.36 -26.14 4.15
N LYS A 336 -15.73 -25.05 4.61
CA LYS A 336 -16.40 -23.96 5.36
C LYS A 336 -17.01 -22.87 4.48
N PHE A 337 -16.99 -23.06 3.16
CA PHE A 337 -17.62 -22.17 2.18
C PHE A 337 -18.52 -22.99 1.26
N SER A 338 -19.73 -22.50 1.01
CA SER A 338 -20.66 -23.06 0.03
C SER A 338 -20.39 -22.51 -1.37
N GLY A 339 -20.11 -21.21 -1.49
CA GLY A 339 -19.95 -20.53 -2.77
C GLY A 339 -18.70 -19.67 -2.88
N GLY A 340 -18.25 -19.42 -4.11
CA GLY A 340 -17.11 -18.55 -4.40
C GLY A 340 -17.33 -17.62 -5.59
N LEU A 341 -17.19 -16.31 -5.36
CA LEU A 341 -17.05 -15.31 -6.43
C LEU A 341 -15.55 -15.08 -6.71
N ILE A 342 -15.05 -15.67 -7.80
CA ILE A 342 -13.65 -15.55 -8.21
C ILE A 342 -13.57 -14.60 -9.40
N TRP A 343 -13.44 -13.31 -9.10
CA TRP A 343 -13.60 -12.23 -10.08
C TRP A 343 -12.25 -11.67 -10.54
N GLY A 344 -11.92 -11.81 -11.82
CA GLY A 344 -10.67 -11.27 -12.39
C GLY A 344 -9.39 -11.87 -11.79
N MET A 345 -9.46 -13.07 -11.23
CA MET A 345 -8.34 -13.78 -10.58
C MET A 345 -8.25 -15.23 -11.05
N ASN A 346 -7.05 -15.82 -10.91
CA ASN A 346 -6.77 -17.22 -11.23
C ASN A 346 -6.08 -17.96 -10.06
N PRO A 347 -6.77 -18.15 -8.92
CA PRO A 347 -6.20 -18.75 -7.71
C PRO A 347 -5.71 -20.19 -7.87
N ALA A 348 -6.24 -20.95 -8.84
CA ALA A 348 -5.76 -22.30 -9.16
C ALA A 348 -4.30 -22.34 -9.66
N CYS A 349 -3.72 -21.17 -9.97
CA CYS A 349 -2.33 -20.99 -10.36
C CYS A 349 -1.57 -20.00 -9.47
N SER A 350 -2.20 -18.93 -8.98
CA SER A 350 -1.50 -17.85 -8.27
C SER A 350 -1.27 -18.10 -6.77
N SER A 351 -1.97 -19.07 -6.17
CA SER A 351 -1.80 -19.42 -4.75
C SER A 351 -0.57 -20.32 -4.54
N SER A 352 0.08 -20.22 -3.37
CA SER A 352 1.35 -20.89 -3.06
C SER A 352 1.31 -22.42 -3.01
N ASP A 353 0.11 -23.01 -2.85
CA ASP A 353 -0.14 -24.44 -3.03
C ASP A 353 -1.32 -24.60 -3.99
N SER A 354 -1.03 -24.74 -5.28
CA SER A 354 -2.03 -24.86 -6.34
C SER A 354 -2.81 -26.17 -6.26
N VAL A 355 -2.19 -27.26 -5.78
CA VAL A 355 -2.84 -28.57 -5.62
C VAL A 355 -3.89 -28.50 -4.52
N LYS A 356 -3.54 -27.98 -3.35
CA LYS A 356 -4.50 -27.73 -2.26
C LYS A 356 -5.59 -26.78 -2.70
N THR A 357 -5.22 -25.70 -3.39
CA THR A 357 -6.19 -24.69 -3.85
C THR A 357 -7.22 -25.27 -4.81
N ARG A 358 -6.81 -26.09 -5.80
CA ARG A 358 -7.74 -26.76 -6.73
C ARG A 358 -8.69 -27.71 -6.00
N LYS A 359 -8.17 -28.49 -5.04
CA LYS A 359 -8.99 -29.36 -4.16
C LYS A 359 -9.91 -28.58 -3.23
N ALA A 360 -9.54 -27.36 -2.86
CA ALA A 360 -10.38 -26.49 -2.05
C ALA A 360 -11.56 -25.98 -2.89
N ILE A 361 -11.30 -25.53 -4.13
CA ILE A 361 -12.36 -25.08 -5.05
C ILE A 361 -13.34 -26.22 -5.34
N SER A 362 -12.87 -27.47 -5.50
CA SER A 362 -13.74 -28.64 -5.74
C SER A 362 -14.68 -29.00 -4.59
N LYS A 363 -14.56 -28.35 -3.43
CA LYS A 363 -15.43 -28.55 -2.27
C LYS A 363 -16.58 -27.54 -2.19
N LEU A 364 -16.53 -26.48 -2.99
CA LEU A 364 -17.64 -25.54 -3.11
C LEU A 364 -18.87 -26.25 -3.70
N ASP A 365 -20.05 -25.77 -3.33
CA ASP A 365 -21.31 -26.15 -3.97
C ASP A 365 -21.44 -25.42 -5.32
N TRP A 366 -21.04 -24.14 -5.38
CA TRP A 366 -21.03 -23.36 -6.62
C TRP A 366 -19.84 -22.39 -6.70
N MET A 367 -19.46 -22.03 -7.93
CA MET A 367 -18.41 -21.04 -8.20
C MET A 367 -18.80 -20.19 -9.41
N VAL A 368 -18.65 -18.88 -9.28
CA VAL A 368 -18.67 -17.94 -10.41
C VAL A 368 -17.26 -17.47 -10.70
N ASN A 369 -16.78 -17.69 -11.92
CA ASN A 369 -15.52 -17.13 -12.41
C ASN A 369 -15.79 -16.10 -13.51
N VAL A 370 -15.43 -14.85 -13.25
CA VAL A 370 -15.51 -13.76 -14.23
C VAL A 370 -14.12 -13.45 -14.76
N ASN A 371 -13.88 -13.63 -16.06
CA ASN A 371 -12.55 -13.45 -16.65
C ASN A 371 -12.62 -13.16 -18.15
N LEU A 372 -11.49 -12.77 -18.77
CA LEU A 372 -11.40 -12.56 -20.22
C LEU A 372 -11.46 -13.88 -21.00
N PHE A 373 -10.81 -14.90 -20.46
CA PHE A 373 -10.70 -16.23 -21.06
C PHE A 373 -10.99 -17.29 -20.01
N GLN A 374 -11.41 -18.48 -20.44
CA GLN A 374 -11.34 -19.67 -19.60
C GLN A 374 -9.90 -19.84 -19.09
N CYS A 375 -9.77 -20.26 -17.84
CA CYS A 375 -8.49 -20.39 -17.15
C CYS A 375 -8.51 -21.59 -16.21
N GLU A 376 -7.37 -21.91 -15.60
CA GLU A 376 -7.25 -23.06 -14.70
C GLU A 376 -8.20 -23.01 -13.50
N THR A 377 -8.71 -21.82 -13.15
CA THR A 377 -9.73 -21.68 -12.12
C THR A 377 -11.15 -21.95 -12.64
N SER A 378 -11.56 -21.44 -13.81
CA SER A 378 -12.88 -21.77 -14.38
C SER A 378 -12.99 -23.27 -14.68
N ASP A 379 -11.88 -23.86 -15.10
CA ASP A 379 -11.80 -25.20 -15.64
C ASP A 379 -11.18 -26.20 -14.64
N PHE A 380 -11.11 -25.84 -13.36
CA PHE A 380 -10.40 -26.61 -12.34
C PHE A 380 -10.88 -28.07 -12.26
N TRP A 381 -12.18 -28.31 -12.51
CA TRP A 381 -12.86 -29.60 -12.40
C TRP A 381 -12.40 -30.64 -13.43
N LYS A 382 -11.80 -30.20 -14.54
CA LYS A 382 -11.13 -31.03 -15.56
C LYS A 382 -9.61 -30.82 -15.58
N GLY A 383 -9.07 -30.24 -14.50
CA GLY A 383 -7.63 -30.04 -14.35
C GLY A 383 -6.87 -31.34 -14.09
N PRO A 384 -5.52 -31.29 -14.00
CA PRO A 384 -4.70 -32.44 -13.67
C PRO A 384 -5.16 -33.09 -12.35
N ASP A 385 -5.21 -34.42 -12.34
CA ASP A 385 -5.62 -35.26 -11.20
C ASP A 385 -7.07 -35.02 -10.69
N MET A 386 -7.93 -34.43 -11.52
CA MET A 386 -9.37 -34.28 -11.24
C MET A 386 -10.20 -35.25 -12.07
N ASP A 387 -11.25 -35.78 -11.45
CA ASP A 387 -12.26 -36.61 -12.08
C ASP A 387 -13.57 -35.81 -12.13
N PRO A 388 -13.99 -35.30 -13.31
CA PRO A 388 -15.19 -34.49 -13.45
C PRO A 388 -16.44 -35.14 -12.86
N GLU A 389 -16.56 -36.47 -12.89
CA GLU A 389 -17.71 -37.19 -12.34
C GLU A 389 -17.78 -37.12 -10.80
N LYS A 390 -16.65 -36.82 -10.15
CA LYS A 390 -16.54 -36.69 -8.68
C LYS A 390 -16.56 -35.25 -8.19
N VAL A 391 -16.47 -34.27 -9.09
CA VAL A 391 -16.52 -32.84 -8.72
C VAL A 391 -17.98 -32.39 -8.70
N LYS A 392 -18.48 -32.05 -7.52
CA LYS A 392 -19.89 -31.63 -7.33
C LYS A 392 -20.16 -30.14 -7.57
N THR A 393 -19.11 -29.33 -7.70
CA THR A 393 -19.22 -27.88 -7.78
C THR A 393 -19.87 -27.45 -9.08
N GLU A 394 -20.97 -26.70 -8.99
CA GLU A 394 -21.57 -26.04 -10.15
C GLU A 394 -20.71 -24.83 -10.55
N THR A 395 -20.30 -24.75 -11.82
CA THR A 395 -19.38 -23.70 -12.29
C THR A 395 -20.02 -22.79 -13.32
N PHE A 396 -20.04 -21.50 -13.04
CA PHE A 396 -20.44 -20.45 -13.98
C PHE A 396 -19.19 -19.71 -14.45
N PHE A 397 -18.91 -19.76 -15.75
CA PHE A 397 -17.91 -18.90 -16.37
C PHE A 397 -18.61 -17.75 -17.09
N ILE A 398 -18.25 -16.52 -16.73
CA ILE A 398 -18.80 -15.31 -17.33
C ILE A 398 -17.65 -14.55 -18.01
N PRO A 399 -17.62 -14.46 -19.35
CA PRO A 399 -16.63 -13.65 -20.04
C PRO A 399 -16.85 -12.16 -19.73
N CYS A 400 -15.79 -11.37 -19.58
CA CYS A 400 -15.92 -9.93 -19.30
C CYS A 400 -15.18 -9.04 -20.30
N ALA A 401 -15.63 -7.79 -20.40
CA ALA A 401 -15.02 -6.80 -21.27
C ALA A 401 -13.57 -6.51 -20.85
N SER A 402 -12.68 -6.46 -21.84
CA SER A 402 -11.27 -6.08 -21.68
C SER A 402 -11.11 -4.61 -21.27
N ALA A 403 -9.85 -4.21 -21.07
CA ALA A 403 -9.51 -2.84 -20.70
C ALA A 403 -9.88 -1.79 -21.76
N ILE A 404 -9.86 -2.15 -23.05
CA ILE A 404 -10.09 -1.21 -24.17
C ILE A 404 -11.57 -1.12 -24.57
N GLU A 405 -12.39 -2.10 -24.19
CA GLU A 405 -13.82 -2.16 -24.51
C GLU A 405 -14.69 -1.43 -23.48
N LYS A 406 -14.07 -0.75 -22.49
CA LYS A 406 -14.79 -0.06 -21.43
C LYS A 406 -14.15 1.26 -21.01
N GLU A 407 -15.01 2.22 -20.69
CA GLU A 407 -14.62 3.48 -20.08
C GLU A 407 -14.38 3.32 -18.57
N GLY A 408 -13.47 4.12 -18.00
CA GLY A 408 -13.30 4.19 -16.55
C GLY A 408 -11.94 4.75 -16.14
N SER A 409 -11.58 4.56 -14.88
CA SER A 409 -10.29 5.03 -14.36
C SER A 409 -9.48 3.93 -13.69
N VAL A 410 -8.16 4.07 -13.75
CA VAL A 410 -7.20 3.25 -12.99
C VAL A 410 -6.20 4.14 -12.27
N SER A 411 -5.87 3.78 -11.04
CA SER A 411 -4.86 4.45 -10.23
C SER A 411 -3.52 3.75 -10.35
N ASN A 412 -2.53 4.42 -10.95
CA ASN A 412 -1.20 3.86 -11.10
C ASN A 412 -0.42 3.88 -9.76
N SER A 413 0.80 3.32 -9.78
CA SER A 413 1.67 3.25 -8.59
C SER A 413 2.03 4.61 -7.96
N GLY A 414 2.00 5.69 -8.76
CA GLY A 414 2.21 7.08 -8.35
C GLY A 414 0.93 7.77 -7.85
N ARG A 415 -0.16 7.01 -7.70
CA ARG A 415 -1.51 7.46 -7.31
C ARG A 415 -2.23 8.29 -8.37
N TRP A 416 -1.71 8.35 -9.60
CA TRP A 416 -2.38 9.05 -10.68
C TRP A 416 -3.58 8.22 -11.10
N MET A 417 -4.77 8.75 -10.82
CA MET A 417 -6.03 8.25 -11.32
C MET A 417 -6.22 8.79 -12.72
N GLN A 418 -6.10 7.90 -13.70
CA GLN A 418 -6.12 8.24 -15.11
C GLN A 418 -7.39 7.68 -15.74
N TRP A 419 -8.12 8.53 -16.45
CA TRP A 419 -9.28 8.10 -17.22
C TRP A 419 -8.85 7.43 -18.53
N ARG A 420 -9.60 6.43 -18.96
CA ARG A 420 -9.50 5.80 -20.28
C ARG A 420 -10.89 5.68 -20.87
N TYR A 421 -10.95 5.65 -22.20
CA TYR A 421 -12.19 5.65 -22.97
C TYR A 421 -12.39 4.28 -23.60
N LYS A 422 -13.66 3.91 -23.81
CA LYS A 422 -14.03 2.78 -24.66
C LYS A 422 -13.52 3.03 -26.08
N GLY A 423 -12.84 2.05 -26.65
CA GLY A 423 -12.42 2.01 -28.04
C GLY A 423 -13.43 1.20 -28.85
N PRO A 424 -13.21 -0.11 -29.04
CA PRO A 424 -14.18 -0.98 -29.70
C PRO A 424 -15.40 -1.27 -28.82
N GLU A 425 -16.48 -1.69 -29.47
CA GLU A 425 -17.59 -2.38 -28.82
C GLU A 425 -17.13 -3.72 -28.21
N VAL A 426 -17.84 -4.14 -27.16
CA VAL A 426 -17.64 -5.45 -26.54
C VAL A 426 -17.94 -6.56 -27.54
N PHE A 427 -17.18 -7.65 -27.50
CA PHE A 427 -17.40 -8.78 -28.40
C PHE A 427 -18.60 -9.62 -27.97
N GLY A 428 -19.55 -9.86 -28.89
CA GLY A 428 -20.75 -10.66 -28.61
C GLY A 428 -21.61 -10.03 -27.50
N ASP A 429 -22.16 -10.88 -26.63
CA ASP A 429 -23.02 -10.47 -25.50
C ASP A 429 -22.22 -10.22 -24.20
N VAL A 430 -20.91 -9.97 -24.31
CA VAL A 430 -20.04 -9.70 -23.17
C VAL A 430 -20.34 -8.32 -22.59
N MET A 431 -20.39 -8.20 -21.26
CA MET A 431 -20.61 -6.93 -20.57
C MET A 431 -19.40 -6.49 -19.74
N THR A 432 -19.46 -5.27 -19.24
CA THR A 432 -18.45 -4.75 -18.31
C THR A 432 -18.66 -5.31 -16.91
N ASP A 433 -17.59 -5.43 -16.11
CA ASP A 433 -17.69 -5.92 -14.74
C ASP A 433 -18.72 -5.14 -13.90
N GLY A 434 -18.76 -3.81 -14.08
CA GLY A 434 -19.70 -2.95 -13.35
C GLY A 434 -21.16 -3.22 -13.73
N HIS A 435 -21.42 -3.58 -14.99
CA HIS A 435 -22.76 -3.93 -15.45
C HIS A 435 -23.19 -5.30 -14.92
N TYR A 436 -22.29 -6.29 -14.88
CA TYR A 436 -22.61 -7.58 -14.21
C TYR A 436 -22.94 -7.41 -12.72
N PHE A 437 -22.24 -6.52 -12.00
CA PHE A 437 -22.61 -6.23 -10.61
C PHE A 437 -23.97 -5.53 -10.49
N HIS A 438 -24.35 -4.70 -11.46
CA HIS A 438 -25.66 -4.08 -11.51
C HIS A 438 -26.77 -5.14 -11.66
N GLU A 439 -26.67 -6.03 -12.65
CA GLU A 439 -27.67 -7.08 -12.88
C GLU A 439 -27.79 -8.04 -11.68
N ILE A 440 -26.65 -8.44 -11.10
CA ILE A 440 -26.65 -9.30 -9.90
C ILE A 440 -27.35 -8.60 -8.74
N TRP A 441 -27.06 -7.32 -8.50
CA TRP A 441 -27.69 -6.57 -7.41
C TRP A 441 -29.19 -6.37 -7.65
N GLU A 442 -29.59 -6.03 -8.87
CA GLU A 442 -30.99 -5.81 -9.23
C GLU A 442 -31.82 -7.08 -9.02
N GLU A 443 -31.33 -8.23 -9.47
CA GLU A 443 -32.03 -9.51 -9.28
C GLU A 443 -32.05 -9.92 -7.81
N LEU A 444 -30.95 -9.74 -7.06
CA LEU A 444 -30.96 -9.97 -5.61
C LEU A 444 -31.98 -9.08 -4.90
N LYS A 445 -32.01 -7.78 -5.20
CA LYS A 445 -32.98 -6.84 -4.63
C LYS A 445 -34.42 -7.30 -4.93
N HIS A 446 -34.71 -7.63 -6.19
CA HIS A 446 -36.02 -8.13 -6.60
C HIS A 446 -36.43 -9.41 -5.85
N LEU A 447 -35.54 -10.40 -5.74
CA LEU A 447 -35.81 -11.63 -5.01
C LEU A 447 -36.08 -11.37 -3.52
N TYR A 448 -35.28 -10.53 -2.86
CA TYR A 448 -35.50 -10.19 -1.45
C TYR A 448 -36.78 -9.36 -1.22
N GLU A 449 -37.15 -8.48 -2.15
CA GLU A 449 -38.40 -7.72 -2.07
C GLU A 449 -39.64 -8.61 -2.26
N LYS A 450 -39.54 -9.61 -3.15
CA LYS A 450 -40.64 -10.52 -3.49
C LYS A 450 -40.81 -11.67 -2.51
N GLU A 451 -39.70 -12.29 -2.13
CA GLU A 451 -39.68 -13.55 -1.37
C GLU A 451 -39.33 -13.34 0.11
N GLY A 452 -38.81 -12.16 0.48
CA GLY A 452 -38.23 -11.92 1.79
C GLY A 452 -36.88 -12.62 1.95
N GLY A 453 -36.46 -12.84 3.20
CA GLY A 453 -35.21 -13.52 3.50
C GLY A 453 -34.63 -13.12 4.85
N VAL A 454 -33.41 -13.59 5.13
CA VAL A 454 -32.70 -13.20 6.34
C VAL A 454 -32.07 -11.83 6.13
N TYR A 455 -32.51 -10.85 6.91
CA TYR A 455 -31.94 -9.50 6.94
C TYR A 455 -31.88 -8.83 5.55
N PRO A 456 -33.03 -8.54 4.91
CA PRO A 456 -33.11 -7.99 3.56
C PRO A 456 -32.61 -6.55 3.42
N GLU A 457 -32.67 -5.75 4.49
CA GLU A 457 -32.50 -4.29 4.44
C GLU A 457 -31.15 -3.83 3.86
N PRO A 458 -29.99 -4.43 4.20
CA PRO A 458 -28.71 -4.08 3.60
C PRO A 458 -28.64 -4.23 2.08
N ILE A 459 -29.49 -5.09 1.50
CA ILE A 459 -29.55 -5.37 0.06
C ILE A 459 -30.53 -4.40 -0.60
N THR A 460 -31.74 -4.29 -0.06
CA THR A 460 -32.82 -3.49 -0.65
C THR A 460 -32.62 -1.99 -0.50
N HIS A 461 -31.92 -1.54 0.56
CA HIS A 461 -31.61 -0.12 0.77
C HIS A 461 -30.30 0.33 0.08
N LEU A 462 -29.50 -0.60 -0.45
CA LEU A 462 -28.24 -0.24 -1.12
C LEU A 462 -28.53 0.64 -2.35
N SER A 463 -27.93 1.82 -2.38
CA SER A 463 -28.21 2.84 -3.40
C SER A 463 -27.32 2.67 -4.64
N PHE A 464 -27.28 1.47 -5.20
CA PHE A 464 -26.44 1.11 -6.35
C PHE A 464 -26.76 1.96 -7.59
N GLU A 465 -28.03 2.37 -7.76
CA GLU A 465 -28.53 3.23 -8.83
C GLU A 465 -27.75 4.56 -8.96
N ASN A 466 -27.10 5.05 -7.90
CA ASN A 466 -26.23 6.23 -7.94
C ASN A 466 -24.98 6.05 -8.83
N MET A 467 -24.65 4.82 -9.19
CA MET A 467 -23.58 4.44 -10.12
C MET A 467 -24.09 4.17 -11.53
N CYS A 468 -25.40 4.26 -11.77
CA CYS A 468 -26.02 3.92 -13.04
C CYS A 468 -26.55 5.16 -13.79
N GLU A 469 -26.81 4.99 -15.08
CA GLU A 469 -27.53 5.95 -15.91
C GLU A 469 -28.48 5.22 -16.87
N GLU A 470 -29.52 5.91 -17.31
CA GLU A 470 -30.50 5.38 -18.24
C GLU A 470 -29.91 5.37 -19.66
N ASN A 471 -29.99 4.23 -20.36
CA ASN A 471 -29.58 4.10 -21.75
C ASN A 471 -30.64 4.66 -22.71
N GLU A 472 -30.39 4.60 -24.02
CA GLU A 472 -31.31 5.12 -25.04
C GLU A 472 -32.66 4.38 -25.13
N HIS A 473 -32.78 3.21 -24.49
CA HIS A 473 -33.99 2.38 -24.42
C HIS A 473 -34.73 2.50 -23.08
N GLY A 474 -34.25 3.34 -22.16
CA GLY A 474 -34.88 3.53 -20.85
C GLY A 474 -34.44 2.53 -19.77
N HIS A 475 -33.43 1.70 -20.04
CA HIS A 475 -32.91 0.73 -19.06
C HIS A 475 -31.74 1.32 -18.29
N MET A 476 -31.64 1.00 -16.99
CA MET A 476 -30.53 1.43 -16.16
C MET A 476 -29.27 0.60 -16.45
N GLU A 477 -28.14 1.26 -16.67
CA GLU A 477 -26.85 0.60 -16.89
C GLU A 477 -25.76 1.23 -16.03
N PHE A 478 -24.73 0.44 -15.68
CA PHE A 478 -23.56 0.94 -14.98
C PHE A 478 -22.87 2.10 -15.73
N SER A 479 -22.62 3.20 -15.04
CA SER A 479 -21.92 4.38 -15.54
C SER A 479 -20.64 4.63 -14.77
N ALA A 480 -19.50 4.48 -15.45
CA ALA A 480 -18.20 4.82 -14.88
C ALA A 480 -18.14 6.29 -14.44
N ARG A 481 -18.82 7.20 -15.17
CA ARG A 481 -18.84 8.64 -14.91
C ARG A 481 -19.64 8.99 -13.66
N LYS A 482 -20.83 8.40 -13.49
CA LYS A 482 -21.64 8.52 -12.26
C LYS A 482 -20.90 7.93 -11.06
N THR A 483 -20.29 6.76 -11.25
CA THR A 483 -19.45 6.13 -10.23
C THR A 483 -18.30 7.04 -9.79
N ALA A 484 -17.60 7.70 -10.72
CA ALA A 484 -16.54 8.65 -10.39
C ALA A 484 -17.05 9.87 -9.60
N LYS A 485 -18.24 10.39 -9.93
CA LYS A 485 -18.92 11.45 -9.17
C LYS A 485 -19.28 11.01 -7.75
N LEU A 486 -19.77 9.77 -7.57
CA LEU A 486 -20.06 9.18 -6.26
C LEU A 486 -18.78 9.00 -5.44
N CYS A 487 -17.72 8.48 -6.06
CA CYS A 487 -16.41 8.33 -5.43
C CYS A 487 -15.88 9.67 -4.92
N ASN A 488 -15.96 10.74 -5.73
CA ASN A 488 -15.65 12.09 -5.28
C ASN A 488 -16.58 12.56 -4.15
N GLY A 489 -17.89 12.37 -4.33
CA GLY A 489 -18.92 12.77 -3.38
C GLY A 489 -19.59 14.12 -3.68
N TRP A 490 -20.79 14.31 -3.15
CA TRP A 490 -21.61 15.53 -3.27
C TRP A 490 -22.29 15.90 -1.94
N PHE A 491 -22.89 17.10 -1.88
CA PHE A 491 -23.69 17.54 -0.74
C PHE A 491 -25.13 17.02 -0.85
N THR A 492 -25.66 16.41 0.21
CA THR A 492 -27.01 15.80 0.21
C THR A 492 -28.12 16.82 0.47
N ARG A 493 -27.76 18.00 0.98
CA ARG A 493 -28.63 19.14 1.28
C ARG A 493 -27.86 20.45 1.16
N ASP A 494 -28.58 21.57 1.10
CA ASP A 494 -27.97 22.89 1.24
C ASP A 494 -27.29 23.00 2.61
N VAL A 495 -26.01 23.38 2.64
CA VAL A 495 -25.22 23.45 3.87
C VAL A 495 -24.14 24.52 3.79
N GLU A 496 -23.78 25.11 4.92
CA GLU A 496 -22.63 25.99 5.03
C GLU A 496 -21.48 25.27 5.74
N VAL A 497 -20.34 25.14 5.06
CA VAL A 497 -19.13 24.50 5.59
C VAL A 497 -17.96 25.45 5.46
N LYS A 498 -17.31 25.76 6.59
CA LYS A 498 -16.15 26.68 6.64
C LYS A 498 -16.45 28.04 5.99
N GLY A 499 -17.63 28.60 6.28
CA GLY A 499 -18.06 29.90 5.75
C GLY A 499 -18.41 29.91 4.26
N LYS A 500 -18.54 28.74 3.62
CA LYS A 500 -18.95 28.60 2.22
C LYS A 500 -20.26 27.83 2.13
N LYS A 501 -21.22 28.39 1.39
CA LYS A 501 -22.51 27.75 1.12
C LYS A 501 -22.38 26.81 -0.06
N PHE A 502 -22.89 25.60 0.10
CA PHE A 502 -22.96 24.57 -0.93
C PHE A 502 -24.41 24.14 -1.12
N LYS A 503 -24.78 23.82 -2.36
CA LYS A 503 -26.14 23.40 -2.72
C LYS A 503 -26.26 21.88 -2.75
N LYS A 504 -27.47 21.36 -2.52
CA LYS A 504 -27.78 19.94 -2.75
C LYS A 504 -27.34 19.52 -4.15
N GLY A 505 -26.67 18.36 -4.25
CA GLY A 505 -26.14 17.79 -5.50
C GLY A 505 -24.79 18.35 -5.95
N GLN A 506 -24.29 19.43 -5.33
CA GLN A 506 -22.99 19.99 -5.69
C GLN A 506 -21.85 19.04 -5.31
N GLN A 507 -20.85 18.87 -6.18
CA GLN A 507 -19.69 18.01 -5.91
C GLN A 507 -18.83 18.58 -4.76
N VAL A 508 -18.39 17.69 -3.87
CA VAL A 508 -17.49 18.04 -2.76
C VAL A 508 -16.12 18.45 -3.33
N PRO A 509 -15.65 19.69 -3.07
CA PRO A 509 -14.43 20.19 -3.72
C PRO A 509 -13.14 19.61 -3.13
N SER A 510 -13.19 19.02 -1.92
CA SER A 510 -12.06 18.37 -1.23
C SER A 510 -12.59 17.65 0.01
N PHE A 511 -11.91 16.58 0.45
CA PHE A 511 -12.24 15.87 1.69
C PHE A 511 -12.25 16.76 2.94
N ALA A 512 -11.63 17.95 2.87
CA ALA A 512 -11.67 18.93 3.94
C ALA A 512 -13.08 19.54 4.18
N TYR A 513 -14.02 19.30 3.26
CA TYR A 513 -15.41 19.77 3.32
C TYR A 513 -16.43 18.68 3.67
N LEU A 514 -16.02 17.41 3.74
CA LEU A 514 -16.87 16.33 4.22
C LEU A 514 -17.33 16.59 5.65
N GLN A 515 -18.55 16.17 5.97
CA GLN A 515 -19.20 16.28 7.26
C GLN A 515 -19.58 14.90 7.82
N ALA A 516 -19.79 14.85 9.13
CA ALA A 516 -20.21 13.62 9.83
C ALA A 516 -21.74 13.54 10.01
N ASP A 517 -22.47 14.62 9.75
CA ASP A 517 -23.92 14.77 9.98
C ASP A 517 -24.79 14.29 8.81
N GLY A 518 -24.20 13.54 7.87
CA GLY A 518 -24.85 13.09 6.65
C GLY A 518 -25.14 14.17 5.60
N SER A 519 -24.65 15.41 5.76
CA SER A 519 -24.78 16.47 4.73
C SER A 519 -23.90 16.25 3.50
N THR A 520 -23.00 15.27 3.55
CA THR A 520 -22.12 14.88 2.44
C THR A 520 -22.14 13.38 2.23
N THR A 521 -22.01 12.98 0.97
CA THR A 521 -21.69 11.62 0.55
C THR A 521 -20.29 11.59 -0.09
N SER A 522 -19.61 10.45 -0.03
CA SER A 522 -18.38 10.16 -0.79
C SER A 522 -18.05 8.68 -0.71
N GLY A 523 -18.04 8.01 -1.86
CA GLY A 523 -17.67 6.59 -1.96
C GLY A 523 -16.19 6.33 -1.64
N ASN A 524 -15.33 7.35 -1.70
CA ASN A 524 -13.96 7.28 -1.22
C ASN A 524 -13.40 8.67 -0.92
N TRP A 525 -13.20 9.02 0.35
CA TRP A 525 -12.74 10.36 0.73
C TRP A 525 -11.39 10.76 0.11
N LEU A 526 -10.53 9.78 -0.21
CA LEU A 526 -9.26 10.07 -0.89
C LEU A 526 -9.46 10.69 -2.26
N TYR A 527 -10.58 10.36 -2.92
CA TYR A 527 -10.94 10.76 -4.28
C TYR A 527 -11.72 12.07 -4.31
N CYS A 528 -12.09 12.67 -3.16
CA CYS A 528 -12.61 14.03 -3.14
C CYS A 528 -11.61 15.01 -3.79
N ASN A 529 -12.12 15.93 -4.61
CA ASN A 529 -11.40 16.80 -5.55
C ASN A 529 -11.08 16.19 -6.92
N SER A 530 -11.34 14.90 -7.15
CA SER A 530 -11.13 14.30 -8.47
C SER A 530 -12.16 14.74 -9.52
N VAL A 531 -13.39 15.03 -9.07
CA VAL A 531 -14.48 15.51 -9.91
C VAL A 531 -15.05 16.80 -9.30
N SER A 532 -15.20 17.84 -10.11
CA SER A 532 -15.94 19.05 -9.78
C SER A 532 -17.25 19.11 -10.57
N ASP A 533 -18.09 20.10 -10.29
CA ASP A 533 -19.36 20.30 -11.00
C ASP A 533 -19.19 20.42 -12.52
N THR A 534 -18.02 20.86 -12.97
CA THR A 534 -17.71 21.16 -14.38
C THR A 534 -16.68 20.24 -15.02
N GLU A 535 -15.99 19.38 -14.25
CA GLU A 535 -14.81 18.67 -14.77
C GLU A 535 -14.54 17.36 -14.02
N ASN A 536 -14.21 16.30 -14.76
CA ASN A 536 -13.52 15.13 -14.22
C ASN A 536 -12.01 15.26 -14.47
N LYS A 537 -11.23 15.47 -13.41
CA LYS A 537 -9.79 15.76 -13.53
C LYS A 537 -8.97 14.55 -13.94
N ALA A 538 -9.50 13.34 -13.81
CA ALA A 538 -8.87 12.13 -14.35
C ALA A 538 -8.73 12.19 -15.88
N MET A 539 -9.58 12.98 -16.54
CA MET A 539 -9.65 13.14 -18.00
C MET A 539 -8.72 14.23 -18.55
N ARG A 540 -7.93 14.91 -17.69
CA ARG A 540 -7.04 15.98 -18.15
C ARG A 540 -5.84 15.43 -18.91
N HIS A 541 -5.59 16.00 -20.09
CA HIS A 541 -4.42 15.74 -20.93
C HIS A 541 -3.59 17.01 -21.17
N ASP A 542 -3.45 17.85 -20.14
CA ASP A 542 -2.65 19.08 -20.21
C ASP A 542 -1.24 18.86 -19.63
N ALA A 543 -0.24 18.99 -20.48
CA ALA A 543 1.17 18.83 -20.10
C ALA A 543 1.81 20.14 -19.58
N SER A 544 1.06 21.25 -19.52
CA SER A 544 1.54 22.54 -19.07
C SER A 544 2.09 22.49 -17.63
N GLN A 545 3.20 23.20 -17.43
CA GLN A 545 3.93 23.24 -16.16
C GLN A 545 4.59 24.61 -15.98
N THR A 546 4.69 25.07 -14.75
CA THR A 546 5.64 26.16 -14.42
C THR A 546 7.07 25.65 -14.59
N LYS A 547 8.04 26.57 -14.61
CA LYS A 547 9.46 26.22 -14.69
C LYS A 547 9.90 25.30 -13.56
N GLU A 548 9.46 25.57 -12.33
CA GLU A 548 9.78 24.77 -11.14
C GLU A 548 9.20 23.36 -11.24
N GLN A 549 7.96 23.25 -11.72
CA GLN A 549 7.27 21.96 -11.91
C GLN A 549 7.96 21.12 -13.01
N ALA A 550 8.27 21.73 -14.16
CA ALA A 550 8.94 21.07 -15.27
C ALA A 550 10.35 20.60 -14.93
N ASN A 551 11.06 21.35 -14.07
CA ASN A 551 12.43 21.03 -13.66
C ASN A 551 12.55 19.69 -12.91
N ILE A 552 11.48 19.24 -12.25
CA ILE A 552 11.42 17.90 -11.62
C ILE A 552 10.37 16.99 -12.27
N GLY A 553 9.57 17.50 -13.23
CA GLY A 553 8.62 16.73 -14.02
C GLY A 553 7.36 16.31 -13.25
N LEU A 554 6.71 17.24 -12.56
CA LEU A 554 5.50 16.98 -11.74
C LEU A 554 4.24 16.68 -12.57
N PHE A 555 4.04 17.39 -13.68
CA PHE A 555 2.83 17.36 -14.53
C PHE A 555 1.51 17.46 -13.72
N PRO A 556 1.30 18.54 -12.94
CA PRO A 556 0.13 18.65 -12.07
C PRO A 556 -1.20 18.76 -12.84
N ASN A 557 -1.16 19.16 -14.11
CA ASN A 557 -2.33 19.28 -14.97
C ASN A 557 -2.60 18.02 -15.82
N TRP A 558 -1.71 17.01 -15.76
CA TRP A 558 -1.91 15.74 -16.42
C TRP A 558 -2.64 14.78 -15.48
N THR A 559 -3.89 14.45 -15.80
CA THR A 559 -4.79 13.66 -14.94
C THR A 559 -4.86 14.23 -13.52
N TRP A 560 -5.15 13.39 -12.53
CA TRP A 560 -5.21 13.78 -11.11
C TRP A 560 -4.65 12.67 -10.23
N CYS A 561 -4.02 13.02 -9.10
CA CYS A 561 -3.57 12.02 -8.13
C CYS A 561 -4.14 12.30 -6.73
N TRP A 562 -4.51 11.26 -6.00
CA TRP A 562 -4.89 11.43 -4.59
C TRP A 562 -3.64 11.48 -3.71
N PRO A 563 -3.65 12.23 -2.59
CA PRO A 563 -4.72 13.11 -2.16
C PRO A 563 -4.60 14.50 -2.78
N VAL A 564 -5.72 15.07 -3.26
CA VAL A 564 -5.87 16.46 -3.73
C VAL A 564 -4.74 16.95 -4.65
N ASN A 565 -4.32 16.10 -5.58
CA ASN A 565 -3.28 16.33 -6.59
C ASN A 565 -1.84 16.50 -6.07
N ARG A 566 -1.53 16.02 -4.85
CA ARG A 566 -0.17 16.00 -4.28
C ARG A 566 0.69 14.93 -4.93
N ARG A 567 1.58 15.31 -5.84
CA ARG A 567 2.38 14.39 -6.67
C ARG A 567 3.49 13.71 -5.85
N ILE A 568 4.13 14.45 -4.94
CA ILE A 568 5.12 13.93 -3.99
C ILE A 568 4.56 14.04 -2.56
N LEU A 569 4.35 12.89 -1.91
CA LEU A 569 3.89 12.85 -0.51
C LEU A 569 4.96 13.40 0.43
N TYR A 570 4.51 13.97 1.55
CA TYR A 570 5.37 14.48 2.61
C TYR A 570 6.30 15.61 2.15
N ASN A 571 5.95 16.32 1.07
CA ASN A 571 6.78 17.37 0.48
C ASN A 571 7.06 18.56 1.42
N ARG A 572 6.34 18.69 2.55
CA ARG A 572 6.74 19.59 3.65
C ARG A 572 8.10 19.26 4.25
N ALA A 573 8.54 18.00 4.19
CA ALA A 573 9.87 17.61 4.62
C ALA A 573 10.97 18.00 3.60
N SER A 574 10.60 18.49 2.41
CA SER A 574 11.56 18.93 1.38
C SER A 574 12.14 20.33 1.63
N VAL A 575 11.64 21.01 2.65
CA VAL A 575 12.00 22.40 3.01
C VAL A 575 12.38 22.46 4.48
N ASP A 576 13.05 23.55 4.85
CA ASP A 576 13.31 23.91 6.25
C ASP A 576 12.07 24.55 6.92
N GLU A 577 12.22 24.90 8.19
CA GLU A 577 11.19 25.57 9.00
C GLU A 577 10.77 26.94 8.45
N LYS A 578 11.57 27.56 7.58
CA LYS A 578 11.28 28.83 6.88
C LYS A 578 10.68 28.60 5.49
N GLY A 579 10.46 27.34 5.09
CA GLY A 579 9.90 26.96 3.80
C GLY A 579 10.89 27.08 2.65
N GLN A 580 12.20 27.09 2.93
CA GLN A 580 13.26 27.09 1.92
C GLN A 580 13.67 25.64 1.57
N PRO A 581 13.73 25.27 0.28
CA PRO A 581 14.10 23.92 -0.13
C PRO A 581 15.51 23.51 0.32
N TRP A 582 15.67 22.28 0.81
CA TRP A 582 17.00 21.71 1.10
C TRP A 582 17.88 21.64 -0.15
N ALA A 583 17.26 21.30 -1.28
CA ALA A 583 17.86 21.25 -2.61
C ALA A 583 17.15 22.26 -3.55
N PRO A 584 17.57 23.54 -3.60
CA PRO A 584 16.90 24.56 -4.41
C PRO A 584 16.78 24.23 -5.91
N LYS A 585 17.75 23.50 -6.47
CA LYS A 585 17.74 23.05 -7.88
C LYS A 585 16.75 21.91 -8.15
N LYS A 586 16.17 21.31 -7.11
CA LYS A 586 15.18 20.21 -7.17
C LYS A 586 14.00 20.51 -6.23
N ALA A 587 13.64 21.79 -6.09
CA ALA A 587 12.61 22.21 -5.15
C ALA A 587 11.25 21.58 -5.50
N VAL A 588 10.64 20.88 -4.53
CA VAL A 588 9.29 20.33 -4.68
C VAL A 588 8.25 21.39 -4.34
N ILE A 589 8.40 22.03 -3.18
CA ILE A 589 7.65 23.21 -2.78
C ILE A 589 8.60 24.28 -2.24
N LYS A 590 8.18 25.53 -2.30
CA LYS A 590 8.86 26.68 -1.68
C LYS A 590 7.84 27.68 -1.13
N TRP A 591 8.14 28.25 0.03
CA TRP A 591 7.39 29.40 0.54
C TRP A 591 7.91 30.71 -0.07
N ASN A 592 7.02 31.48 -0.69
CA ASN A 592 7.38 32.76 -1.34
C ASN A 592 7.09 34.00 -0.45
N GLY A 593 6.70 33.80 0.80
CA GLY A 593 6.27 34.86 1.73
C GLY A 593 4.76 34.85 1.99
N SER A 594 3.95 34.40 1.03
CA SER A 594 2.48 34.38 1.15
C SER A 594 1.83 33.02 0.90
N LYS A 595 2.40 32.19 0.02
CA LYS A 595 1.89 30.86 -0.33
C LYS A 595 2.99 29.87 -0.69
N TRP A 596 2.63 28.59 -0.71
CA TRP A 596 3.45 27.52 -1.27
C TRP A 596 3.40 27.56 -2.81
N VAL A 597 4.55 27.39 -3.45
CA VAL A 597 4.71 27.32 -4.92
C VAL A 597 5.44 26.02 -5.28
N GLY A 598 5.06 25.38 -6.38
CA GLY A 598 5.61 24.09 -6.83
C GLY A 598 4.53 23.02 -6.96
N ASP A 599 4.71 21.89 -6.26
CA ASP A 599 3.67 20.88 -6.01
C ASP A 599 2.59 21.40 -5.05
N VAL A 600 1.47 20.71 -4.95
CA VAL A 600 0.45 20.97 -3.91
C VAL A 600 1.07 20.61 -2.55
N PRO A 601 1.10 21.52 -1.56
CA PRO A 601 1.69 21.21 -0.26
C PRO A 601 0.90 20.12 0.46
N ASP A 602 1.60 19.14 1.00
CA ASP A 602 1.06 18.07 1.85
C ASP A 602 0.73 18.63 3.25
N GLY A 603 -0.29 19.48 3.28
CA GLY A 603 -0.63 20.35 4.41
C GLY A 603 -0.35 21.83 4.10
N GLY A 604 -1.42 22.61 3.91
CA GLY A 604 -1.35 24.00 3.42
C GLY A 604 -0.96 25.06 4.44
N TRP A 605 -0.57 24.69 5.67
CA TRP A 605 -0.22 25.63 6.74
C TRP A 605 1.09 26.39 6.46
N LYS A 606 1.32 27.51 7.14
CA LYS A 606 2.57 28.29 7.04
C LYS A 606 3.81 27.42 7.41
N PRO A 607 5.01 27.75 6.90
CA PRO A 607 6.23 27.07 7.30
C PRO A 607 6.43 27.05 8.82
N GLY A 608 7.02 25.98 9.36
CA GLY A 608 7.35 25.86 10.78
C GLY A 608 6.17 25.71 11.75
N THR A 609 4.92 25.69 11.28
CA THR A 609 3.73 25.63 12.16
C THR A 609 3.14 24.23 12.36
N LYS A 610 3.54 23.26 11.52
CA LYS A 610 3.03 21.89 11.54
C LYS A 610 4.13 20.91 11.14
N HIS A 611 4.14 19.76 11.81
CA HIS A 611 5.00 18.62 11.47
C HIS A 611 4.67 18.08 10.07
N PRO A 612 5.66 17.58 9.31
CA PRO A 612 5.48 17.28 7.89
C PRO A 612 4.72 15.99 7.58
N PHE A 613 4.59 15.04 8.52
CA PHE A 613 3.89 13.76 8.26
C PHE A 613 2.46 13.79 8.80
N ILE A 614 1.58 14.50 8.07
CA ILE A 614 0.25 14.91 8.56
C ILE A 614 -0.69 13.76 8.93
N MET A 615 -0.49 12.57 8.37
CA MET A 615 -1.31 11.38 8.67
C MET A 615 -0.86 10.64 9.93
N ARG A 616 0.25 11.06 10.57
CA ARG A 616 0.76 10.42 11.78
C ARG A 616 0.21 11.11 13.01
N LYS A 617 -0.15 10.32 14.02
CA LYS A 617 -0.62 10.81 15.34
C LYS A 617 0.27 11.93 15.87
N ASN A 618 1.60 11.72 15.84
CA ASN A 618 2.57 12.68 16.37
C ASN A 618 3.20 13.55 15.27
N GLY A 619 2.90 13.35 13.99
CA GLY A 619 3.43 14.20 12.90
C GLY A 619 4.83 13.88 12.37
N PHE A 620 5.55 12.88 12.92
CA PHE A 620 6.94 12.55 12.54
C PHE A 620 7.08 11.26 11.71
N GLY A 621 8.15 11.21 10.91
CA GLY A 621 8.66 9.96 10.33
C GLY A 621 9.14 9.03 11.45
N GLN A 622 8.77 7.75 11.40
CA GLN A 622 9.06 6.80 12.48
C GLN A 622 10.32 5.99 12.18
N LEU A 623 11.42 6.30 12.85
CA LEU A 623 12.59 5.43 12.95
C LEU A 623 12.30 4.26 13.90
N PHE A 624 11.70 4.55 15.06
CA PHE A 624 11.14 3.58 15.99
C PHE A 624 9.62 3.48 15.80
N GLY A 625 9.09 2.29 15.50
CA GLY A 625 7.71 2.08 15.07
C GLY A 625 6.95 1.10 15.95
N PRO A 626 6.42 1.48 17.12
CA PRO A 626 5.89 0.56 18.14
C PRO A 626 4.59 -0.17 17.74
N GLY A 627 4.02 0.14 16.58
CA GLY A 627 2.78 -0.50 16.10
C GLY A 627 2.99 -1.75 15.23
N ARG A 628 4.20 -2.30 15.10
CA ARG A 628 4.44 -3.54 14.31
C ARG A 628 4.17 -4.79 15.15
N ALA A 629 4.01 -5.96 14.51
CA ALA A 629 3.68 -7.19 15.22
C ALA A 629 4.92 -7.79 15.90
N ASP A 630 6.04 -7.70 15.20
CA ASP A 630 7.32 -8.38 15.38
C ASP A 630 8.43 -7.46 15.92
N GLY A 631 8.08 -6.23 16.31
CA GLY A 631 8.99 -5.32 17.01
C GLY A 631 9.06 -3.90 16.45
N PRO A 632 9.45 -2.90 17.27
CA PRO A 632 9.52 -1.49 16.87
C PRO A 632 10.67 -1.17 15.91
N LEU A 633 11.69 -2.04 15.87
CA LEU A 633 12.84 -1.98 15.00
C LEU A 633 12.93 -3.27 14.18
N PRO A 634 13.29 -3.19 12.89
CA PRO A 634 13.67 -4.36 12.11
C PRO A 634 14.77 -5.16 12.80
N GLU A 635 14.55 -6.46 12.90
CA GLU A 635 15.52 -7.44 13.37
C GLU A 635 15.60 -8.58 12.37
N TYR A 636 16.81 -9.05 12.11
CA TYR A 636 17.01 -10.20 11.25
C TYR A 636 16.46 -11.46 11.93
N TYR A 637 15.48 -12.06 11.27
CA TYR A 637 15.08 -13.43 11.49
C TYR A 637 15.19 -14.16 10.15
N GLU A 638 15.71 -15.38 10.20
CA GLU A 638 15.75 -16.27 9.04
C GLU A 638 14.33 -16.53 8.55
N PRO A 639 14.09 -16.49 7.21
CA PRO A 639 12.86 -17.02 6.64
C PRO A 639 12.56 -18.44 7.14
N LEU A 640 11.31 -18.88 7.01
CA LEU A 640 10.93 -20.26 7.32
C LEU A 640 11.45 -21.21 6.23
N GLU A 641 12.77 -21.33 6.16
CA GLU A 641 13.54 -22.11 5.20
C GLU A 641 14.58 -22.97 5.94
N CYS A 642 15.13 -23.94 5.23
CA CYS A 642 15.98 -24.99 5.78
C CYS A 642 17.51 -24.78 5.77
N PRO A 643 18.13 -23.92 4.92
CA PRO A 643 19.58 -23.96 4.71
C PRO A 643 20.38 -23.38 5.89
N VAL A 644 19.74 -22.68 6.82
CA VAL A 644 20.39 -21.99 7.94
C VAL A 644 19.76 -22.42 9.26
N LYS A 645 20.59 -22.92 10.19
CA LYS A 645 20.16 -23.34 11.53
C LYS A 645 20.42 -22.30 12.61
N THR A 646 21.32 -21.36 12.37
CA THR A 646 21.73 -20.30 13.29
C THR A 646 22.25 -19.09 12.51
N HIS A 647 22.13 -17.89 13.06
CA HIS A 647 22.66 -16.66 12.45
C HIS A 647 23.41 -15.79 13.49
N PRO A 648 24.22 -14.80 13.07
CA PRO A 648 25.20 -14.15 13.97
C PRO A 648 24.65 -12.97 14.81
N PHE A 649 23.35 -12.68 14.74
CA PHE A 649 22.76 -11.48 15.34
C PHE A 649 22.00 -11.74 16.65
N SER A 650 21.40 -12.92 16.79
CA SER A 650 20.54 -13.26 17.92
C SER A 650 20.42 -14.79 18.07
N LYS A 651 19.75 -15.28 19.12
CA LYS A 651 19.45 -16.71 19.30
C LYS A 651 18.09 -17.11 18.70
N THR A 652 17.21 -16.15 18.45
CA THR A 652 15.90 -16.38 17.84
C THR A 652 16.05 -16.53 16.33
N LEU A 653 15.95 -17.76 15.83
CA LEU A 653 16.18 -18.07 14.41
C LEU A 653 15.11 -17.44 13.50
N HIS A 654 13.84 -17.76 13.72
CA HIS A 654 12.72 -17.34 12.86
C HIS A 654 11.87 -16.26 13.53
N ASN A 655 11.07 -15.56 12.73
CA ASN A 655 10.18 -14.52 13.25
C ASN A 655 9.26 -15.10 14.35
N PRO A 656 9.35 -14.61 15.60
CA PRO A 656 8.61 -15.16 16.73
C PRO A 656 7.10 -14.90 16.64
N THR A 657 6.64 -14.07 15.71
CA THR A 657 5.21 -13.78 15.48
C THR A 657 4.74 -14.15 14.07
N ALA A 658 5.46 -15.03 13.37
CA ALA A 658 5.01 -15.51 12.06
C ALA A 658 3.63 -16.17 12.16
N VAL A 659 2.76 -15.90 11.17
CA VAL A 659 1.45 -16.56 11.07
C VAL A 659 1.66 -18.06 10.90
N GLN A 660 0.88 -18.84 11.64
CA GLN A 660 0.86 -20.29 11.60
C GLN A 660 -0.56 -20.73 11.25
N VAL A 661 -0.68 -21.72 10.38
CA VAL A 661 -1.96 -22.36 10.06
C VAL A 661 -2.00 -23.73 10.74
N GLU A 662 -3.12 -24.04 11.38
CA GLU A 662 -3.28 -25.28 12.11
C GLU A 662 -3.22 -26.47 11.14
N GLY A 663 -2.46 -27.51 11.50
CA GLY A 663 -2.28 -28.70 10.66
C GLY A 663 -1.24 -28.58 9.56
N GLU A 664 -0.62 -27.41 9.35
CA GLU A 664 0.51 -27.24 8.42
C GLU A 664 1.87 -27.21 9.15
N GLU A 665 2.86 -27.91 8.60
CA GLU A 665 4.24 -27.79 9.07
C GLU A 665 4.90 -26.51 8.54
N LYS A 666 5.69 -25.84 9.37
CA LYS A 666 6.39 -24.59 8.98
C LYS A 666 7.38 -24.78 7.82
N ALA A 667 8.14 -25.88 7.85
CA ALA A 667 8.99 -26.39 6.78
C ALA A 667 9.48 -27.79 7.16
N VAL A 668 9.30 -28.80 6.29
CA VAL A 668 9.72 -30.20 6.53
C VAL A 668 11.25 -30.36 6.46
N CYS A 669 11.90 -29.57 5.60
CA CYS A 669 13.34 -29.65 5.34
C CYS A 669 13.84 -31.02 4.88
N ASP A 670 13.04 -31.66 4.04
CA ASP A 670 13.39 -32.94 3.43
C ASP A 670 14.65 -32.81 2.56
N PRO A 671 15.71 -33.60 2.84
CA PRO A 671 16.99 -33.50 2.12
C PRO A 671 16.90 -33.84 0.63
N ARG A 672 15.77 -34.42 0.16
CA ARG A 672 15.49 -34.64 -1.27
C ARG A 672 15.32 -33.32 -2.05
N TYR A 673 15.01 -32.21 -1.37
CA TYR A 673 14.84 -30.89 -1.98
C TYR A 673 15.86 -29.88 -1.40
N PRO A 674 17.16 -30.02 -1.71
CA PRO A 674 18.23 -29.27 -1.04
C PRO A 674 18.41 -27.83 -1.54
N PHE A 675 17.66 -27.40 -2.56
CA PHE A 675 17.80 -26.09 -3.19
C PHE A 675 16.74 -25.10 -2.71
N VAL A 676 17.13 -23.83 -2.60
CA VAL A 676 16.18 -22.73 -2.37
C VAL A 676 15.42 -22.47 -3.67
N GLY A 677 14.15 -22.87 -3.72
CA GLY A 677 13.24 -22.52 -4.80
C GLY A 677 12.73 -21.08 -4.65
N THR A 678 12.61 -20.34 -5.75
CA THR A 678 12.00 -19.00 -5.76
C THR A 678 11.22 -18.79 -7.06
N THR A 679 10.13 -18.04 -6.98
CA THR A 679 9.31 -17.67 -8.14
C THR A 679 9.44 -16.18 -8.44
N TYR A 680 9.53 -15.82 -9.72
CA TYR A 680 9.63 -14.43 -10.18
C TYR A 680 8.91 -14.28 -11.53
N ARG A 681 9.02 -13.10 -12.14
CA ARG A 681 8.40 -12.76 -13.43
C ARG A 681 9.47 -12.53 -14.49
N ILE A 682 9.09 -12.75 -15.74
CA ILE A 682 9.80 -12.31 -16.94
C ILE A 682 9.00 -11.19 -17.62
N THR A 683 9.60 -10.51 -18.60
CA THR A 683 9.01 -9.31 -19.20
C THR A 683 7.78 -9.64 -20.06
N GLU A 684 7.82 -10.81 -20.70
CA GLU A 684 6.93 -11.26 -21.77
C GLU A 684 5.57 -11.73 -21.23
N HIS A 685 5.52 -12.21 -19.98
CA HIS A 685 4.32 -12.79 -19.38
C HIS A 685 3.77 -11.99 -18.20
N TRP A 686 2.45 -12.08 -18.04
CA TRP A 686 1.70 -11.39 -16.99
C TRP A 686 1.07 -12.36 -15.99
N GLN A 687 1.50 -12.26 -14.73
CA GLN A 687 1.01 -13.09 -13.61
C GLN A 687 1.04 -14.60 -13.88
N THR A 688 -0.12 -15.27 -13.87
CA THR A 688 -0.31 -16.70 -14.14
C THR A 688 -0.24 -17.02 -15.64
N GLY A 689 -0.07 -16.00 -16.48
CA GLY A 689 -0.17 -16.09 -17.91
C GLY A 689 -1.61 -16.15 -18.43
N SER A 690 -2.64 -16.05 -17.59
CA SER A 690 -4.06 -16.19 -18.01
C SER A 690 -4.50 -15.19 -19.07
N MET A 691 -3.76 -14.09 -19.28
CA MET A 691 -3.96 -13.17 -20.40
C MET A 691 -2.92 -13.37 -21.51
N THR A 692 -1.65 -13.61 -21.15
CA THR A 692 -0.51 -13.52 -22.07
C THR A 692 -0.17 -14.84 -22.75
N ARG A 693 -0.60 -16.00 -22.21
CA ARG A 693 -0.51 -17.30 -22.88
C ARG A 693 -1.54 -17.44 -24.01
N TRP A 694 -2.52 -16.56 -24.07
CA TRP A 694 -3.48 -16.43 -25.17
C TRP A 694 -3.00 -15.48 -26.28
N GLN A 695 -1.72 -15.08 -26.26
CA GLN A 695 -1.16 -14.10 -27.20
C GLN A 695 0.07 -14.70 -27.88
N ASP A 696 -0.07 -15.07 -29.16
CA ASP A 696 0.93 -15.83 -29.91
C ASP A 696 2.32 -15.17 -29.90
N TRP A 697 2.40 -13.85 -30.05
CA TRP A 697 3.70 -13.14 -30.03
C TRP A 697 4.41 -13.17 -28.68
N LEU A 698 3.67 -13.30 -27.57
CA LEU A 698 4.26 -13.39 -26.24
C LEU A 698 4.70 -14.81 -25.93
N VAL A 699 3.93 -15.81 -26.39
CA VAL A 699 4.30 -17.23 -26.31
C VAL A 699 5.49 -17.54 -27.23
N GLU A 700 5.58 -16.92 -28.41
CA GLU A 700 6.75 -17.05 -29.29
C GLU A 700 8.06 -16.56 -28.64
N ALA A 701 7.96 -15.62 -27.70
CA ALA A 701 9.11 -15.05 -26.99
C ALA A 701 9.50 -15.82 -25.71
N GLU A 702 8.68 -16.77 -25.27
CA GLU A 702 8.99 -17.74 -24.19
C GLU A 702 10.04 -18.75 -24.67
#